data_AF-A0A1Y3N474-F1
#
_entry.id   AF-A0A1Y3N474-F1
#
_cell.length_a   1.000
_cell.length_b   1.000
_cell.length_c   1.000
_cell.angle_alpha   90.00
_cell.angle_beta   90.00
_cell.angle_gamma   90.00
#
_symmetry.space_group_name_H-M   'P 1'
#
loop_
_entity.id
_entity.type
_entity.pdbx_description
1 polymer ?
#
loop_
_entity_poly.entity_id
_entity_poly.type
_entity_poly.pdbx_seq_one_letter_code
_entity_poly.pdbx_strand_id
1 'polypeptide(L)'
;MKLITNLVLLTFLCLVSSKKDKKVNKGDNAVKVTLDFSLPSGFYTEETIQLEIKSSHPDAIIYYTIDSHNPNENSTLYEKPLILKNKSEEENVYCMITDVGPDYIPPDKKINKANIIRAIAMLPDGTFSDIYSGSYFVGLDKEKLYGDTPVVSLITDPDNFFDEETGIYVSGKTYHEWLAENPANAFVKNHRAPCNYNGKGKEYERPTTFQYIPGNKTTVDITHDLGIRIKGKASRSFFQKSFRLISRDDYGKKNLNYDIIPGNQRSDGRGPVTKYKSFNLRNGGNDYKHAKFRDNVLQSLITNDIFDNQQNDLAVVYLDGEYWGIYFIYEEYSDHYIANNYNIDNKNVAIIKSATNIEAGTQKDLDDFNETMNYIGSNDMTNPENYEKASKLLDLEGYAWASAFYAYTGAKDNWFRGDNYAMWRVINPVNNVKKGDGKWRLLMFDTEYSTGLYGKGKDYNDNVLRETFNSTFSNTKKLNSVVARSLVKNDEFKRMFVNALCDMKNINFESSRVNERIEDYRNRIVPLIDESYTRYHEVSSVKGDPVAAYNNKVDIFKTWLNQRQTIFMDQIKEVFNFEPAVNITITSNDFEKGSIVINNFNTLSNKYTGEYFTENILYVTGKPVKGGVLKSWSYKKCKYVSKNKNTIGFYPVNGCTITANFA
;
A
#
# COMPACT_ATOMS: atom_id res chain seq x y z
N MET A 1 3.69 25.43 -68.26
CA MET A 1 2.74 24.94 -69.27
C MET A 1 1.89 23.86 -68.61
N LYS A 2 0.59 24.12 -68.41
CA LYS A 2 -0.56 23.18 -68.35
C LYS A 2 -0.46 21.93 -67.42
N LEU A 3 -1.25 21.84 -66.34
CA LEU A 3 -2.60 21.18 -66.25
C LEU A 3 -2.49 19.64 -66.42
N ILE A 4 -2.79 18.75 -65.45
CA ILE A 4 -4.10 18.32 -64.89
C ILE A 4 -3.81 17.15 -63.90
N THR A 5 -4.24 17.21 -62.61
CA THR A 5 -5.32 16.42 -61.94
C THR A 5 -5.26 14.89 -62.15
N ASN A 6 -5.52 13.95 -61.22
CA ASN A 6 -6.16 13.85 -59.89
C ASN A 6 -5.84 12.43 -59.33
N LEU A 7 -5.68 12.24 -58.02
CA LEU A 7 -6.29 11.08 -57.34
C LEU A 7 -6.46 11.34 -55.84
N VAL A 8 -7.65 10.96 -55.37
CA VAL A 8 -8.32 11.27 -54.11
C VAL A 8 -7.83 10.37 -52.99
N LEU A 9 -7.54 10.93 -51.81
CA LEU A 9 -7.47 10.18 -50.56
C LEU A 9 -8.62 10.68 -49.66
N LEU A 10 -9.66 9.85 -49.53
CA LEU A 10 -10.77 10.09 -48.60
C LEU A 10 -10.29 9.81 -47.18
N THR A 11 -10.16 10.85 -46.37
CA THR A 11 -10.10 10.74 -44.90
C THR A 11 -11.48 11.07 -44.34
N PHE A 12 -12.14 10.06 -43.77
CA PHE A 12 -13.34 10.24 -42.95
C PHE A 12 -12.94 10.90 -41.63
N LEU A 13 -13.12 12.21 -41.52
CA LEU A 13 -13.21 12.90 -40.22
C LEU A 13 -14.65 12.75 -39.72
N CYS A 14 -14.88 11.82 -38.78
CA CYS A 14 -16.07 11.89 -37.93
C CYS A 14 -15.88 13.01 -36.91
N LEU A 15 -16.44 14.18 -37.23
CA LEU A 15 -16.69 15.27 -36.30
C LEU A 15 -17.69 14.78 -35.24
N VAL A 16 -17.20 14.35 -34.08
CA VAL A 16 -18.04 14.23 -32.89
C VAL A 16 -18.29 15.64 -32.38
N SER A 17 -19.44 16.21 -32.76
CA SER A 17 -19.98 17.44 -32.19
C SER A 17 -20.27 17.21 -30.71
N SER A 18 -19.36 17.64 -29.83
CA SER A 18 -19.66 17.80 -28.41
C SER A 18 -20.66 18.95 -28.24
N LYS A 19 -21.94 18.62 -28.18
CA LYS A 19 -22.93 19.54 -27.61
C LYS A 19 -22.52 19.74 -26.15
N LYS A 20 -21.97 20.93 -25.86
CA LYS A 20 -21.92 21.46 -24.49
C LYS A 20 -23.36 21.52 -23.98
N ASP A 21 -23.74 20.55 -23.16
CA ASP A 21 -24.94 20.68 -22.36
C ASP A 21 -24.79 21.92 -21.47
N LYS A 22 -25.72 22.86 -21.68
CA LYS A 22 -25.90 24.01 -20.82
C LYS A 22 -26.06 23.48 -19.40
N LYS A 23 -25.19 23.92 -18.48
CA LYS A 23 -25.44 23.82 -17.04
C LYS A 23 -26.79 24.46 -16.75
N VAL A 24 -27.81 23.62 -16.60
CA VAL A 24 -29.04 24.01 -15.94
C VAL A 24 -28.66 24.15 -14.47
N ASN A 25 -28.77 25.37 -13.95
CA ASN A 25 -28.82 25.60 -12.51
C ASN A 25 -29.98 24.77 -11.95
N LYS A 26 -29.71 23.56 -11.43
CA LYS A 26 -30.66 22.86 -10.58
C LYS A 26 -30.79 23.69 -9.31
N GLY A 27 -31.97 24.28 -9.11
CA GLY A 27 -32.29 25.02 -7.89
C GLY A 27 -32.16 24.12 -6.66
N ASP A 28 -31.57 24.66 -5.60
CA ASP A 28 -31.25 24.02 -4.32
C ASP A 28 -32.47 23.64 -3.46
N ASN A 29 -33.63 23.29 -4.05
CA ASN A 29 -34.84 22.93 -3.29
C ASN A 29 -35.65 21.75 -3.87
N ALA A 30 -35.11 20.96 -4.80
CA ALA A 30 -35.75 19.70 -5.16
C ALA A 30 -35.57 18.69 -4.01
N VAL A 31 -36.67 18.24 -3.41
CA VAL A 31 -36.66 17.18 -2.39
C VAL A 31 -36.02 15.94 -3.01
N LYS A 32 -34.82 15.57 -2.55
CA LYS A 32 -34.14 14.37 -3.01
C LYS A 32 -34.91 13.15 -2.48
N VAL A 33 -35.50 12.36 -3.38
CA VAL A 33 -36.16 11.11 -3.03
C VAL A 33 -35.14 10.11 -2.54
N THR A 34 -35.45 9.45 -1.42
CA THR A 34 -34.62 8.41 -0.85
C THR A 34 -35.37 7.09 -0.82
N LEU A 35 -34.66 5.99 -1.08
CA LEU A 35 -35.14 4.65 -0.77
C LEU A 35 -34.59 4.20 0.57
N ASP A 36 -35.44 3.54 1.36
CA ASP A 36 -35.08 2.90 2.62
C ASP A 36 -35.32 1.40 2.52
N PHE A 37 -34.35 0.63 2.98
CA PHE A 37 -34.39 -0.82 3.02
C PHE A 37 -34.69 -1.23 4.46
N SER A 38 -35.73 -2.04 4.68
CA SER A 38 -36.23 -2.36 6.04
C SER A 38 -35.22 -3.08 6.93
N LEU A 39 -34.17 -3.65 6.33
CA LEU A 39 -33.07 -4.33 7.00
C LEU A 39 -31.75 -3.69 6.56
N PRO A 40 -30.81 -3.45 7.49
CA PRO A 40 -29.48 -2.98 7.13
C PRO A 40 -28.76 -4.02 6.26
N SER A 41 -27.88 -3.58 5.35
CA SER A 41 -26.97 -4.52 4.69
C SER A 41 -26.07 -5.20 5.73
N GLY A 42 -25.78 -6.49 5.57
CA GLY A 42 -25.05 -7.26 6.58
C GLY A 42 -25.23 -8.77 6.49
N PHE A 43 -24.68 -9.45 7.50
CA PHE A 43 -24.78 -10.89 7.72
C PHE A 43 -25.98 -11.25 8.58
N TYR A 44 -26.67 -12.31 8.16
CA TYR A 44 -27.87 -12.84 8.77
C TYR A 44 -27.72 -14.36 8.90
N THR A 45 -27.83 -14.88 10.12
CA THR A 45 -27.70 -16.32 10.39
C THR A 45 -28.98 -17.10 10.07
N GLU A 46 -30.08 -16.39 9.86
CA GLU A 46 -31.37 -16.92 9.47
C GLU A 46 -31.30 -17.54 8.06
N GLU A 47 -32.02 -18.66 7.85
CA GLU A 47 -32.09 -19.31 6.53
C GLU A 47 -32.75 -18.43 5.47
N THR A 48 -33.69 -17.58 5.91
CA THR A 48 -34.42 -16.64 5.06
C THR A 48 -34.65 -15.33 5.81
N ILE A 49 -34.61 -14.21 5.10
CA ILE A 49 -35.04 -12.90 5.60
C ILE A 49 -36.03 -12.25 4.63
N GLN A 50 -36.83 -11.32 5.15
CA GLN A 50 -37.77 -10.53 4.35
C GLN A 50 -37.29 -9.07 4.28
N LEU A 51 -37.06 -8.57 3.07
CA LEU A 51 -36.61 -7.20 2.81
C LEU A 51 -37.75 -6.39 2.19
N GLU A 52 -38.15 -5.30 2.84
CA GLU A 52 -39.04 -4.30 2.27
C GLU A 52 -38.25 -3.10 1.74
N ILE A 53 -38.72 -2.51 0.64
CA ILE A 53 -38.18 -1.27 0.08
C ILE A 53 -39.27 -0.19 0.16
N LYS A 54 -38.93 0.97 0.73
CA LYS A 54 -39.85 2.11 0.88
C LYS A 54 -39.26 3.35 0.25
N SER A 55 -40.08 4.12 -0.46
CA SER A 55 -39.71 5.43 -0.97
C SER A 55 -40.14 6.52 0.00
N SER A 56 -39.35 7.58 0.14
CA SER A 56 -39.75 8.79 0.84
C SER A 56 -40.87 9.56 0.12
N HIS A 57 -41.12 9.24 -1.16
CA HIS A 57 -42.20 9.81 -1.96
C HIS A 57 -43.32 8.75 -2.13
N PRO A 58 -44.55 9.02 -1.65
CA PRO A 58 -45.61 8.01 -1.57
C PRO A 58 -46.08 7.48 -2.93
N ASP A 59 -46.05 8.33 -3.96
CA ASP A 59 -46.49 7.96 -5.32
C ASP A 59 -45.34 7.49 -6.24
N ALA A 60 -44.14 7.26 -5.68
CA ALA A 60 -43.02 6.79 -6.48
C ALA A 60 -43.13 5.29 -6.78
N ILE A 61 -42.81 4.93 -8.03
CA ILE A 61 -42.75 3.54 -8.48
C ILE A 61 -41.32 3.02 -8.28
N ILE A 62 -41.15 1.88 -7.63
CA ILE A 62 -39.83 1.34 -7.30
C ILE A 62 -39.48 0.19 -8.26
N TYR A 63 -38.33 0.29 -8.91
CA TYR A 63 -37.76 -0.76 -9.77
C TYR A 63 -36.48 -1.31 -9.15
N TYR A 64 -36.23 -2.60 -9.30
CA TYR A 64 -35.04 -3.24 -8.71
C TYR A 64 -34.44 -4.37 -9.56
N THR A 65 -33.18 -4.67 -9.27
CA THR A 65 -32.40 -5.78 -9.81
C THR A 65 -31.79 -6.60 -8.66
N ILE A 66 -31.50 -7.89 -8.94
CA ILE A 66 -30.94 -8.86 -7.98
C ILE A 66 -29.63 -9.51 -8.46
N ASP A 67 -29.17 -9.06 -9.61
CA ASP A 67 -28.01 -9.52 -10.40
C ASP A 67 -26.99 -8.38 -10.59
N SER A 68 -27.04 -7.38 -9.71
CA SER A 68 -26.12 -6.24 -9.64
C SER A 68 -26.16 -5.25 -10.81
N HIS A 69 -26.87 -5.51 -11.91
CA HIS A 69 -27.04 -4.51 -12.99
C HIS A 69 -27.73 -3.24 -12.49
N ASN A 70 -27.43 -2.09 -13.09
CA ASN A 70 -28.13 -0.86 -12.76
C ASN A 70 -29.63 -0.99 -13.10
N PRO A 71 -30.54 -0.78 -12.13
CA PRO A 71 -31.97 -0.83 -12.43
C PRO A 71 -32.39 0.35 -13.33
N ASN A 72 -33.45 0.15 -14.09
CA ASN A 72 -34.12 1.14 -14.93
C ASN A 72 -35.64 0.83 -14.99
N GLU A 73 -36.42 1.59 -15.76
CA GLU A 73 -37.87 1.39 -15.91
C GLU A 73 -38.29 0.02 -16.47
N ASN A 74 -37.36 -0.70 -17.12
CA ASN A 74 -37.59 -2.06 -17.63
C ASN A 74 -37.15 -3.15 -16.64
N SER A 75 -36.61 -2.78 -15.48
CA SER A 75 -36.27 -3.71 -14.40
C SER A 75 -37.52 -4.20 -13.66
N THR A 76 -37.33 -5.11 -12.71
CA THR A 76 -38.45 -5.71 -11.97
C THR A 76 -39.17 -4.65 -11.13
N LEU A 77 -40.49 -4.57 -11.27
CA LEU A 77 -41.34 -3.71 -10.42
C LEU A 77 -41.40 -4.28 -9.00
N TYR A 78 -41.15 -3.44 -8.00
CA TYR A 78 -41.29 -3.82 -6.59
C TYR A 78 -42.74 -3.72 -6.14
N GLU A 79 -43.42 -4.86 -6.00
CA GLU A 79 -44.84 -4.94 -5.59
C GLU A 79 -45.03 -5.50 -4.18
N LYS A 80 -44.06 -6.27 -3.68
CA LYS A 80 -44.13 -6.95 -2.39
C LYS A 80 -42.74 -7.18 -1.80
N PRO A 81 -42.62 -7.40 -0.49
CA PRO A 81 -41.34 -7.69 0.16
C PRO A 81 -40.59 -8.86 -0.49
N LEU A 82 -39.27 -8.73 -0.59
CA LEU A 82 -38.37 -9.73 -1.15
C LEU A 82 -38.03 -10.77 -0.09
N ILE A 83 -38.15 -12.06 -0.44
CA ILE A 83 -37.68 -13.15 0.41
C ILE A 83 -36.28 -13.53 -0.06
N LEU A 84 -35.28 -13.19 0.76
CA LEU A 84 -33.88 -13.49 0.48
C LEU A 84 -33.48 -14.78 1.20
N LYS A 85 -32.70 -15.63 0.52
CA LYS A 85 -32.18 -16.90 1.04
C LYS A 85 -30.67 -16.94 0.91
N ASN A 86 -30.03 -18.01 1.40
CA ASN A 86 -28.60 -18.21 1.21
C ASN A 86 -28.25 -18.37 -0.28
N LYS A 87 -27.74 -17.30 -0.89
CA LYS A 87 -27.33 -17.26 -2.30
C LYS A 87 -26.09 -18.11 -2.59
N SER A 88 -25.36 -18.52 -1.55
CA SER A 88 -24.19 -19.40 -1.67
C SER A 88 -24.56 -20.80 -2.20
N GLU A 89 -25.82 -21.21 -2.06
CA GLU A 89 -26.35 -22.46 -2.60
C GLU A 89 -26.62 -22.40 -4.12
N GLU A 90 -26.55 -21.22 -4.73
CA GLU A 90 -26.71 -21.02 -6.17
C GLU A 90 -25.39 -21.18 -6.93
N GLU A 91 -25.50 -21.41 -8.24
CA GLU A 91 -24.34 -21.52 -9.13
C GLU A 91 -23.50 -20.25 -9.14
N ASN A 92 -22.20 -20.45 -9.36
CA ASN A 92 -21.24 -19.37 -9.50
C ASN A 92 -21.46 -18.64 -10.84
N VAL A 93 -21.32 -17.31 -10.84
CA VAL A 93 -21.55 -16.44 -12.01
C VAL A 93 -20.26 -15.72 -12.38
N TYR A 94 -19.86 -14.71 -11.60
CA TYR A 94 -18.78 -13.80 -12.01
C TYR A 94 -17.39 -14.45 -11.90
N CYS A 95 -17.18 -15.32 -10.92
CA CYS A 95 -15.96 -16.09 -10.80
C CYS A 95 -15.80 -17.19 -11.84
N MET A 96 -16.83 -17.46 -12.65
CA MET A 96 -16.73 -18.37 -13.79
C MET A 96 -16.16 -17.69 -15.04
N ILE A 97 -15.98 -16.36 -15.02
CA ILE A 97 -15.42 -15.59 -16.15
C ILE A 97 -13.91 -15.86 -16.23
N THR A 98 -13.48 -16.50 -17.32
CA THR A 98 -12.11 -16.98 -17.49
C THR A 98 -11.16 -15.94 -18.07
N ASP A 99 -11.66 -14.94 -18.78
CA ASP A 99 -10.85 -13.89 -19.41
C ASP A 99 -10.34 -12.82 -18.42
N VAL A 100 -9.91 -13.24 -17.24
CA VAL A 100 -9.41 -12.36 -16.17
C VAL A 100 -7.91 -12.46 -15.99
N GLY A 101 -7.24 -13.29 -16.79
CA GLY A 101 -5.79 -13.45 -16.77
C GLY A 101 -5.35 -14.85 -17.19
N PRO A 102 -4.04 -15.02 -17.43
CA PRO A 102 -3.47 -16.31 -17.77
C PRO A 102 -3.68 -17.34 -16.66
N ASP A 103 -3.86 -18.59 -17.07
CA ASP A 103 -3.90 -19.77 -16.18
C ASP A 103 -4.97 -19.71 -15.08
N TYR A 104 -5.99 -18.83 -15.22
CA TYR A 104 -7.10 -18.79 -14.27
C TYR A 104 -7.99 -20.02 -14.44
N ILE A 105 -8.19 -20.74 -13.34
CA ILE A 105 -9.10 -21.87 -13.25
C ILE A 105 -10.22 -21.46 -12.29
N PRO A 106 -11.47 -21.36 -12.78
CA PRO A 106 -12.63 -21.09 -11.94
C PRO A 106 -12.82 -22.14 -10.84
N PRO A 107 -13.46 -21.78 -9.72
CA PRO A 107 -13.79 -22.74 -8.67
C PRO A 107 -14.77 -23.81 -9.15
N ASP A 108 -14.48 -25.07 -8.85
CA ASP A 108 -15.35 -26.23 -9.06
C ASP A 108 -16.39 -26.42 -7.94
N LYS A 109 -16.27 -25.64 -6.86
CA LYS A 109 -17.21 -25.59 -5.74
C LYS A 109 -17.96 -24.27 -5.72
N LYS A 110 -19.17 -24.29 -5.17
CA LYS A 110 -19.90 -23.08 -4.82
C LYS A 110 -19.12 -22.28 -3.78
N ILE A 111 -19.09 -20.96 -3.98
CA ILE A 111 -18.48 -20.02 -3.04
C ILE A 111 -19.56 -19.26 -2.27
N ASN A 112 -19.18 -18.63 -1.16
CA ASN A 112 -20.08 -17.76 -0.41
C ASN A 112 -20.53 -16.57 -1.25
N LYS A 113 -21.82 -16.22 -1.12
CA LYS A 113 -22.44 -15.12 -1.85
C LYS A 113 -23.38 -14.28 -0.97
N ALA A 114 -23.44 -12.98 -1.25
CA ALA A 114 -24.49 -12.08 -0.79
C ALA A 114 -25.57 -11.92 -1.85
N ASN A 115 -26.82 -11.73 -1.41
CA ASN A 115 -27.87 -11.16 -2.23
C ASN A 115 -27.57 -9.67 -2.41
N ILE A 116 -27.38 -9.23 -3.65
CA ILE A 116 -27.23 -7.82 -4.00
C ILE A 116 -28.57 -7.31 -4.48
N ILE A 117 -29.11 -6.30 -3.81
CA ILE A 117 -30.35 -5.63 -4.19
C ILE A 117 -30.00 -4.20 -4.62
N ARG A 118 -30.37 -3.82 -5.83
CA ARG A 118 -30.21 -2.44 -6.31
C ARG A 118 -31.56 -1.91 -6.75
N ALA A 119 -31.93 -0.72 -6.29
CA ALA A 119 -33.25 -0.16 -6.52
C ALA A 119 -33.20 1.33 -6.89
N ILE A 120 -34.18 1.77 -7.67
CA ILE A 120 -34.45 3.17 -8.01
C ILE A 120 -35.94 3.46 -7.83
N ALA A 121 -36.27 4.71 -7.50
CA ALA A 121 -37.63 5.22 -7.50
C ALA A 121 -37.85 6.14 -8.70
N MET A 122 -38.88 5.85 -9.50
CA MET A 122 -39.40 6.74 -10.52
C MET A 122 -40.49 7.63 -9.92
N LEU A 123 -40.29 8.93 -9.99
CA LEU A 123 -41.25 9.95 -9.55
C LEU A 123 -42.41 10.11 -10.54
N PRO A 124 -43.56 10.68 -10.12
CA PRO A 124 -44.68 10.97 -11.02
C PRO A 124 -44.34 11.86 -12.22
N ASP A 125 -43.26 12.65 -12.13
CA ASP A 125 -42.77 13.48 -13.23
C ASP A 125 -41.85 12.74 -14.23
N GLY A 126 -41.62 11.44 -14.00
CA GLY A 126 -40.77 10.57 -14.82
C GLY A 126 -39.27 10.63 -14.49
N THR A 127 -38.86 11.41 -13.49
CA THR A 127 -37.45 11.44 -13.05
C THR A 127 -37.13 10.31 -12.08
N PHE A 128 -35.86 9.89 -12.03
CA PHE A 128 -35.42 8.82 -11.13
C PHE A 128 -34.63 9.35 -9.93
N SER A 129 -34.72 8.63 -8.81
CA SER A 129 -33.78 8.74 -7.70
C SER A 129 -32.37 8.29 -8.09
N ASP A 130 -31.40 8.50 -7.20
CA ASP A 130 -30.14 7.76 -7.27
C ASP A 130 -30.39 6.25 -7.09
N ILE A 131 -29.42 5.42 -7.47
CA ILE A 131 -29.45 3.97 -7.21
C ILE A 131 -29.10 3.71 -5.75
N TYR A 132 -29.96 2.97 -5.05
CA TYR A 132 -29.72 2.47 -3.70
C TYR A 132 -29.33 1.00 -3.77
N SER A 133 -28.22 0.64 -3.16
CA SER A 133 -27.67 -0.72 -3.20
C SER A 133 -27.53 -1.30 -1.79
N GLY A 134 -27.75 -2.61 -1.64
CA GLY A 134 -27.58 -3.33 -0.39
C GLY A 134 -27.08 -4.76 -0.56
N SER A 135 -26.17 -5.18 0.33
CA SER A 135 -25.61 -6.54 0.38
C SER A 135 -26.15 -7.32 1.58
N TYR A 136 -26.74 -8.49 1.32
CA TYR A 136 -27.37 -9.34 2.34
C TYR A 136 -26.80 -10.76 2.29
N PHE A 137 -25.94 -11.08 3.27
CA PHE A 137 -25.29 -12.38 3.44
C PHE A 137 -26.18 -13.28 4.30
N VAL A 138 -27.19 -13.89 3.68
CA VAL A 138 -28.23 -14.68 4.36
C VAL A 138 -27.76 -16.13 4.56
N GLY A 139 -28.03 -16.71 5.73
CA GLY A 139 -27.55 -18.03 6.13
C GLY A 139 -26.04 -18.09 6.41
N LEU A 140 -25.36 -16.94 6.51
CA LEU A 140 -23.91 -16.85 6.73
C LEU A 140 -23.61 -16.20 8.09
N ASP A 141 -22.72 -16.83 8.85
CA ASP A 141 -22.27 -16.37 10.15
C ASP A 141 -20.89 -15.70 10.02
N LYS A 142 -20.86 -14.36 10.05
CA LYS A 142 -19.61 -13.58 9.90
C LYS A 142 -18.56 -13.97 10.94
N GLU A 143 -18.96 -14.20 12.19
CA GLU A 143 -18.00 -14.47 13.27
C GLU A 143 -17.31 -15.81 13.03
N LYS A 144 -18.07 -16.83 12.61
CA LYS A 144 -17.49 -18.13 12.26
C LYS A 144 -16.62 -18.09 11.00
N LEU A 145 -17.02 -17.31 9.99
CA LEU A 145 -16.30 -17.23 8.72
C LEU A 145 -15.03 -16.38 8.83
N TYR A 146 -15.14 -15.23 9.50
CA TYR A 146 -14.18 -14.13 9.37
C TYR A 146 -13.69 -13.56 10.71
N GLY A 147 -14.33 -13.90 11.83
CA GLY A 147 -14.07 -13.30 13.14
C GLY A 147 -14.02 -11.79 13.07
N ASP A 148 -12.97 -11.20 13.66
CA ASP A 148 -12.69 -9.76 13.64
C ASP A 148 -12.15 -9.22 12.29
N THR A 149 -12.15 -10.00 11.21
CA THR A 149 -11.73 -9.49 9.89
C THR A 149 -12.85 -8.62 9.29
N PRO A 150 -12.54 -7.38 8.86
CA PRO A 150 -13.50 -6.56 8.13
C PRO A 150 -13.92 -7.16 6.78
N VAL A 151 -15.15 -6.86 6.37
CA VAL A 151 -15.68 -7.26 5.06
C VAL A 151 -15.99 -6.02 4.22
N VAL A 152 -15.55 -6.03 2.98
CA VAL A 152 -15.83 -5.02 1.96
C VAL A 152 -16.70 -5.64 0.89
N SER A 153 -17.86 -5.03 0.61
CA SER A 153 -18.68 -5.36 -0.55
C SER A 153 -18.59 -4.23 -1.57
N LEU A 154 -18.11 -4.55 -2.77
CA LEU A 154 -18.07 -3.65 -3.91
C LEU A 154 -19.21 -4.01 -4.84
N ILE A 155 -20.11 -3.06 -5.05
CA ILE A 155 -21.30 -3.23 -5.87
C ILE A 155 -21.17 -2.29 -7.07
N THR A 156 -21.33 -2.83 -8.26
CA THR A 156 -21.31 -2.09 -9.52
C THR A 156 -22.21 -2.80 -10.53
N ASP A 157 -22.47 -2.13 -11.65
CA ASP A 157 -22.92 -2.87 -12.83
C ASP A 157 -21.82 -3.88 -13.21
N PRO A 158 -22.12 -5.19 -13.35
CA PRO A 158 -21.12 -6.21 -13.66
C PRO A 158 -20.31 -5.92 -14.92
N ASP A 159 -20.91 -5.25 -15.91
CA ASP A 159 -20.25 -4.85 -17.15
C ASP A 159 -19.04 -3.95 -16.87
N ASN A 160 -19.07 -3.14 -15.82
CA ASN A 160 -17.94 -2.31 -15.43
C ASN A 160 -16.68 -3.15 -15.12
N PHE A 161 -16.84 -4.40 -14.66
CA PHE A 161 -15.73 -5.32 -14.45
C PHE A 161 -15.49 -6.25 -15.63
N PHE A 162 -16.55 -6.79 -16.23
CA PHE A 162 -16.44 -7.99 -17.05
C PHE A 162 -16.89 -7.85 -18.50
N ASP A 163 -17.38 -6.68 -18.91
CA ASP A 163 -17.67 -6.42 -20.31
C ASP A 163 -16.42 -6.51 -21.20
N GLU A 164 -16.58 -7.03 -22.40
CA GLU A 164 -15.51 -7.22 -23.37
C GLU A 164 -14.85 -5.89 -23.76
N GLU A 165 -15.64 -4.83 -23.94
CA GLU A 165 -15.11 -3.54 -24.40
C GLU A 165 -14.64 -2.64 -23.26
N THR A 166 -15.38 -2.61 -22.16
CA THR A 166 -15.24 -1.61 -21.10
C THR A 166 -14.93 -2.19 -19.73
N GLY A 167 -15.03 -3.51 -19.56
CA GLY A 167 -14.78 -4.21 -18.31
C GLY A 167 -13.33 -4.06 -17.87
N ILE A 168 -13.11 -3.49 -16.68
CA ILE A 168 -11.77 -3.18 -16.20
C ILE A 168 -11.03 -4.40 -15.63
N TYR A 169 -11.70 -5.52 -15.43
CA TYR A 169 -11.14 -6.71 -14.79
C TYR A 169 -10.66 -7.76 -15.79
N VAL A 170 -11.11 -7.67 -17.04
CA VAL A 170 -10.86 -8.67 -18.10
C VAL A 170 -9.69 -8.32 -19.01
N SER A 171 -9.19 -9.30 -19.77
CA SER A 171 -8.24 -9.02 -20.85
C SER A 171 -8.93 -8.20 -21.94
N GLY A 172 -10.12 -8.65 -22.34
CA GLY A 172 -11.09 -7.96 -23.18
C GLY A 172 -10.58 -7.55 -24.56
N LYS A 173 -11.35 -6.68 -25.20
CA LYS A 173 -11.16 -6.20 -26.58
C LYS A 173 -9.72 -5.75 -26.84
N THR A 174 -9.13 -5.02 -25.88
CA THR A 174 -7.75 -4.51 -26.00
C THR A 174 -6.75 -5.65 -26.27
N TYR A 175 -6.91 -6.78 -25.60
CA TYR A 175 -6.04 -7.94 -25.77
C TYR A 175 -6.37 -8.70 -27.06
N HIS A 176 -7.66 -8.94 -27.30
CA HIS A 176 -8.10 -9.75 -28.44
C HIS A 176 -7.78 -9.09 -29.78
N GLU A 177 -7.96 -7.77 -29.92
CA GLU A 177 -7.56 -7.03 -31.11
C GLU A 177 -6.03 -7.03 -31.28
N TRP A 178 -5.28 -6.77 -30.20
CA TRP A 178 -3.81 -6.78 -30.23
C TRP A 178 -3.21 -8.14 -30.63
N LEU A 179 -3.83 -9.24 -30.21
CA LEU A 179 -3.42 -10.58 -30.60
C LEU A 179 -3.84 -10.91 -32.04
N ALA A 180 -5.03 -10.48 -32.46
CA ALA A 180 -5.51 -10.68 -33.83
C ALA A 180 -4.65 -9.94 -34.87
N GLU A 181 -4.21 -8.72 -34.54
CA GLU A 181 -3.32 -7.92 -35.39
C GLU A 181 -1.92 -8.55 -35.54
N ASN A 182 -1.45 -9.29 -34.53
CA ASN A 182 -0.16 -9.97 -34.58
C ASN A 182 -0.17 -11.27 -33.75
N PRO A 183 -0.52 -12.41 -34.35
CA PRO A 183 -0.61 -13.70 -33.66
C PRO A 183 0.70 -14.18 -33.03
N ALA A 184 1.86 -13.68 -33.48
CA ALA A 184 3.16 -14.02 -32.85
C ALA A 184 3.25 -13.50 -31.40
N ASN A 185 2.38 -12.56 -31.02
CA ASN A 185 2.26 -12.04 -29.67
C ASN A 185 1.75 -13.06 -28.65
N ALA A 186 1.21 -14.21 -29.08
CA ALA A 186 0.71 -15.27 -28.18
C ALA A 186 1.74 -15.75 -27.14
N PHE A 187 3.03 -15.53 -27.40
CA PHE A 187 4.14 -15.95 -26.53
C PHE A 187 4.75 -14.80 -25.72
N VAL A 188 4.20 -13.59 -25.82
CA VAL A 188 4.65 -12.45 -25.02
C VAL A 188 4.31 -12.71 -23.56
N LYS A 189 5.24 -12.34 -22.66
CA LYS A 189 5.00 -12.46 -21.22
C LYS A 189 3.72 -11.71 -20.83
N ASN A 190 2.80 -12.38 -20.15
CA ASN A 190 1.45 -11.89 -19.83
C ASN A 190 1.41 -10.47 -19.25
N HIS A 191 2.34 -10.10 -18.37
CA HIS A 191 2.41 -8.75 -17.79
C HIS A 191 2.79 -7.63 -18.78
N ARG A 192 3.13 -7.98 -20.02
CA ARG A 192 3.44 -7.06 -21.13
C ARG A 192 2.35 -7.01 -22.18
N ALA A 193 1.40 -7.95 -22.15
CA ALA A 193 0.25 -7.92 -23.04
C ALA A 193 -0.64 -6.72 -22.66
N PRO A 194 -1.09 -5.90 -23.62
CA PRO A 194 -2.09 -4.89 -23.38
C PRO A 194 -3.46 -5.54 -23.23
N CYS A 195 -4.18 -5.14 -22.20
CA CYS A 195 -5.50 -5.63 -21.84
C CYS A 195 -6.35 -4.47 -21.30
N ASN A 196 -7.67 -4.66 -21.19
CA ASN A 196 -8.56 -3.67 -20.58
C ASN A 196 -8.10 -3.35 -19.15
N TYR A 197 -7.68 -4.36 -18.38
CA TYR A 197 -7.12 -4.17 -17.03
C TYR A 197 -5.81 -3.36 -16.97
N ASN A 198 -5.15 -3.08 -18.11
CA ASN A 198 -3.99 -2.17 -18.16
C ASN A 198 -4.38 -0.70 -18.28
N GLY A 199 -5.67 -0.39 -18.41
CA GLY A 199 -6.22 0.94 -18.41
C GLY A 199 -5.73 1.86 -17.29
N LYS A 200 -5.69 3.16 -17.55
CA LYS A 200 -5.22 4.19 -16.60
C LYS A 200 -6.05 5.45 -16.69
N GLY A 201 -5.98 6.26 -15.63
CA GLY A 201 -6.66 7.54 -15.56
C GLY A 201 -8.17 7.41 -15.36
N LYS A 202 -8.86 8.54 -15.53
CA LYS A 202 -10.30 8.69 -15.30
C LYS A 202 -11.15 7.88 -16.29
N GLU A 203 -10.66 7.66 -17.52
CA GLU A 203 -11.35 6.89 -18.57
C GLU A 203 -11.55 5.41 -18.21
N TYR A 204 -10.72 4.87 -17.33
CA TYR A 204 -10.82 3.50 -16.81
C TYR A 204 -11.30 3.44 -15.36
N GLU A 205 -11.86 4.54 -14.87
CA GLU A 205 -12.55 4.61 -13.59
C GLU A 205 -14.02 4.25 -13.81
N ARG A 206 -14.56 3.34 -13.00
CA ARG A 206 -15.97 2.91 -13.05
C ARG A 206 -16.68 3.30 -11.76
N PRO A 207 -17.99 3.61 -11.79
CA PRO A 207 -18.74 3.84 -10.56
C PRO A 207 -18.84 2.54 -9.74
N THR A 208 -18.74 2.64 -8.42
CA THR A 208 -19.02 1.53 -7.50
C THR A 208 -19.58 2.06 -6.18
N THR A 209 -20.52 1.33 -5.60
CA THR A 209 -20.92 1.49 -4.20
C THR A 209 -20.03 0.61 -3.33
N PHE A 210 -19.27 1.23 -2.43
CA PHE A 210 -18.48 0.56 -1.41
C PHE A 210 -19.29 0.45 -0.11
N GLN A 211 -19.48 -0.77 0.37
CA GLN A 211 -20.02 -1.06 1.70
C GLN A 211 -18.95 -1.70 2.58
N TYR A 212 -18.79 -1.19 3.80
CA TYR A 212 -17.81 -1.69 4.77
C TYR A 212 -18.47 -2.18 6.05
N ILE A 213 -18.14 -3.39 6.43
CA ILE A 213 -18.53 -4.05 7.67
C ILE A 213 -17.28 -4.17 8.53
N PRO A 214 -17.14 -3.38 9.61
CA PRO A 214 -16.02 -3.49 10.54
C PRO A 214 -15.90 -4.88 11.14
N GLY A 215 -14.69 -5.25 11.58
CA GLY A 215 -14.41 -6.56 12.17
C GLY A 215 -15.38 -6.98 13.26
N ASN A 216 -15.68 -6.07 14.18
CA ASN A 216 -16.53 -6.27 15.35
C ASN A 216 -18.04 -6.06 15.10
N LYS A 217 -18.49 -6.00 13.84
CA LYS A 217 -19.90 -5.78 13.46
C LYS A 217 -20.34 -6.82 12.42
N THR A 218 -21.65 -7.07 12.37
CA THR A 218 -22.27 -7.94 11.36
C THR A 218 -22.98 -7.15 10.27
N THR A 219 -23.22 -5.85 10.47
CA THR A 219 -23.92 -4.96 9.53
C THR A 219 -22.98 -3.89 8.97
N VAL A 220 -23.34 -3.38 7.79
CA VAL A 220 -22.62 -2.31 7.10
C VAL A 220 -22.68 -1.04 7.96
N ASP A 221 -21.51 -0.47 8.23
CA ASP A 221 -21.36 0.75 9.03
C ASP A 221 -21.19 1.99 8.16
N ILE A 222 -20.65 1.82 6.95
CA ILE A 222 -20.54 2.90 5.97
C ILE A 222 -20.81 2.38 4.55
N THR A 223 -21.66 3.13 3.84
CA THR A 223 -21.89 3.02 2.39
C THR A 223 -21.37 4.30 1.73
N HIS A 224 -20.57 4.16 0.68
CA HIS A 224 -19.96 5.29 0.00
C HIS A 224 -19.76 5.01 -1.49
N ASP A 225 -20.24 5.91 -2.35
CA ASP A 225 -20.04 5.78 -3.80
C ASP A 225 -18.69 6.36 -4.24
N LEU A 226 -17.94 5.56 -4.99
CA LEU A 226 -16.55 5.78 -5.35
C LEU A 226 -16.35 5.51 -6.85
N GLY A 227 -15.27 6.06 -7.38
CA GLY A 227 -14.67 5.55 -8.60
C GLY A 227 -13.72 4.39 -8.28
N ILE A 228 -13.77 3.31 -9.06
CA ILE A 228 -12.89 2.16 -8.94
C ILE A 228 -12.10 1.93 -10.22
N ARG A 229 -10.83 1.55 -10.07
CA ARG A 229 -9.97 1.12 -11.20
C ARG A 229 -8.91 0.13 -10.76
N ILE A 230 -8.38 -0.65 -11.71
CA ILE A 230 -7.30 -1.60 -11.44
C ILE A 230 -5.97 -0.89 -11.13
N LYS A 231 -5.33 -1.30 -10.04
CA LYS A 231 -4.04 -0.80 -9.56
C LYS A 231 -2.91 -1.77 -9.88
N GLY A 232 -1.72 -1.23 -10.11
CA GLY A 232 -0.48 -1.98 -10.24
C GLY A 232 0.23 -1.69 -11.56
N LYS A 233 1.24 -2.51 -11.86
CA LYS A 233 1.92 -2.53 -13.17
C LYS A 233 1.93 -3.94 -13.71
N ALA A 234 2.83 -4.79 -13.22
CA ALA A 234 2.88 -6.19 -13.60
C ALA A 234 1.75 -7.01 -12.98
N SER A 235 1.42 -6.74 -11.71
CA SER A 235 0.36 -7.45 -10.96
C SER A 235 -1.06 -7.31 -11.53
N ARG A 236 -1.27 -6.43 -12.51
CA ARG A 236 -2.53 -6.31 -13.23
C ARG A 236 -2.87 -7.55 -14.02
N SER A 237 -1.86 -8.32 -14.46
CA SER A 237 -2.08 -9.59 -15.15
C SER A 237 -2.40 -10.75 -14.20
N PHE A 238 -2.46 -10.55 -12.88
CA PHE A 238 -2.93 -11.59 -11.96
C PHE A 238 -4.46 -11.64 -12.00
N PHE A 239 -5.06 -12.82 -11.87
CA PHE A 239 -6.52 -12.95 -11.86
C PHE A 239 -7.16 -12.45 -10.55
N GLN A 240 -6.41 -12.33 -9.46
CA GLN A 240 -6.81 -11.53 -8.30
C GLN A 240 -6.13 -10.17 -8.44
N LYS A 241 -6.86 -9.12 -8.82
CA LYS A 241 -6.30 -7.79 -9.11
C LYS A 241 -6.46 -6.85 -7.94
N SER A 242 -5.49 -5.95 -7.77
CA SER A 242 -5.63 -4.86 -6.81
C SER A 242 -6.52 -3.74 -7.34
N PHE A 243 -7.24 -3.07 -6.45
CA PHE A 243 -8.10 -1.92 -6.77
C PHE A 243 -7.55 -0.63 -6.17
N ARG A 244 -7.77 0.49 -6.86
CA ARG A 244 -7.72 1.84 -6.29
C ARG A 244 -9.15 2.39 -6.27
N LEU A 245 -9.60 2.83 -5.11
CA LEU A 245 -10.92 3.44 -4.90
C LEU A 245 -10.74 4.94 -4.63
N ILE A 246 -11.57 5.77 -5.25
CA ILE A 246 -11.37 7.22 -5.32
C ILE A 246 -12.69 7.95 -5.07
N SER A 247 -12.73 8.81 -4.06
CA SER A 247 -13.88 9.66 -3.78
C SER A 247 -13.93 10.84 -4.74
N ARG A 248 -15.05 11.09 -5.41
CA ARG A 248 -15.26 12.24 -6.32
C ARG A 248 -16.71 12.69 -6.32
N ASP A 249 -16.93 13.96 -6.66
CA ASP A 249 -18.28 14.52 -6.85
C ASP A 249 -19.08 13.79 -7.93
N ASP A 250 -18.40 13.30 -8.98
CA ASP A 250 -19.04 12.56 -10.08
C ASP A 250 -19.72 11.27 -9.62
N TYR A 251 -19.32 10.72 -8.46
CA TYR A 251 -19.85 9.47 -7.91
C TYR A 251 -20.61 9.68 -6.61
N GLY A 252 -20.19 10.63 -5.79
CA GLY A 252 -20.75 10.85 -4.47
C GLY A 252 -19.98 11.93 -3.70
N LYS A 253 -19.62 11.66 -2.44
CA LYS A 253 -18.89 12.62 -1.61
C LYS A 253 -17.41 12.69 -2.02
N LYS A 254 -16.79 13.89 -1.92
CA LYS A 254 -15.37 14.17 -2.26
C LYS A 254 -14.34 13.36 -1.49
N ASN A 255 -14.67 12.92 -0.29
CA ASN A 255 -13.80 12.19 0.62
C ASN A 255 -14.64 11.18 1.41
N LEU A 256 -14.05 10.04 1.70
CA LEU A 256 -14.53 9.12 2.73
C LEU A 256 -14.05 9.63 4.09
N ASN A 257 -14.99 9.92 5.00
CA ASN A 257 -14.68 10.33 6.38
C ASN A 257 -15.03 9.17 7.31
N TYR A 258 -14.17 8.15 7.34
CA TYR A 258 -14.36 6.93 8.11
C TYR A 258 -13.01 6.27 8.40
N ASP A 259 -12.86 5.64 9.57
CA ASP A 259 -11.66 4.88 9.94
C ASP A 259 -11.68 3.49 9.32
N ILE A 260 -11.17 3.38 8.09
CA ILE A 260 -11.05 2.12 7.35
C ILE A 260 -9.72 1.38 7.63
N ILE A 261 -8.81 1.96 8.42
CA ILE A 261 -7.55 1.35 8.83
C ILE A 261 -7.41 1.61 10.34
N PRO A 262 -8.00 0.74 11.18
CA PRO A 262 -8.08 0.96 12.61
C PRO A 262 -6.73 1.35 13.24
N GLY A 263 -6.73 2.46 13.98
CA GLY A 263 -5.55 2.96 14.69
C GLY A 263 -4.56 3.74 13.83
N ASN A 264 -4.84 3.98 12.55
CA ASN A 264 -3.99 4.76 11.66
C ASN A 264 -3.76 6.20 12.19
N GLN A 265 -2.50 6.53 12.47
CA GLN A 265 -2.07 7.84 12.94
C GLN A 265 -1.39 8.63 11.82
N ARG A 266 -1.60 9.94 11.82
CA ARG A 266 -0.92 10.86 10.91
C ARG A 266 0.60 10.77 11.08
N SER A 267 1.36 10.82 9.99
CA SER A 267 2.83 10.81 10.01
C SER A 267 3.46 11.98 10.81
N ASP A 268 2.73 13.09 11.00
CA ASP A 268 3.15 14.18 11.87
C ASP A 268 2.93 13.95 13.37
N GLY A 269 2.26 12.87 13.75
CA GLY A 269 1.94 12.50 15.13
C GLY A 269 0.85 13.36 15.77
N ARG A 270 0.09 14.15 14.99
CA ARG A 270 -0.94 15.08 15.52
C ARG A 270 -2.35 14.47 15.62
N GLY A 271 -2.46 13.14 15.64
CA GLY A 271 -3.72 12.42 15.83
C GLY A 271 -4.04 11.45 14.68
N PRO A 272 -5.26 10.86 14.68
CA PRO A 272 -5.65 9.84 13.71
C PRO A 272 -5.86 10.41 12.30
N VAL A 273 -5.72 9.55 11.29
CA VAL A 273 -6.17 9.84 9.92
C VAL A 273 -7.69 9.65 9.87
N THR A 274 -8.43 10.72 9.60
CA THR A 274 -9.91 10.71 9.67
C THR A 274 -10.59 10.87 8.31
N LYS A 275 -9.82 11.01 7.23
CA LYS A 275 -10.34 11.24 5.89
C LYS A 275 -9.46 10.63 4.81
N TYR A 276 -10.10 10.08 3.79
CA TYR A 276 -9.44 9.48 2.64
C TYR A 276 -10.00 10.06 1.34
N LYS A 277 -9.12 10.56 0.47
CA LYS A 277 -9.47 10.89 -0.92
C LYS A 277 -9.48 9.65 -1.80
N SER A 278 -8.52 8.77 -1.56
CA SER A 278 -8.41 7.46 -2.19
C SER A 278 -7.69 6.49 -1.27
N PHE A 279 -7.96 5.22 -1.45
CA PHE A 279 -7.29 4.11 -0.79
C PHE A 279 -7.22 2.93 -1.77
N ASN A 280 -6.49 1.89 -1.40
CA ASN A 280 -6.30 0.72 -2.26
C ASN A 280 -6.77 -0.55 -1.55
N LEU A 281 -7.27 -1.50 -2.32
CA LEU A 281 -7.40 -2.90 -1.92
C LEU A 281 -6.32 -3.68 -2.65
N ARG A 282 -5.27 -4.10 -1.93
CA ARG A 282 -4.13 -4.83 -2.50
C ARG A 282 -4.29 -6.33 -2.32
N ASN A 283 -3.95 -7.07 -3.37
CA ASN A 283 -3.95 -8.54 -3.40
C ASN A 283 -2.67 -9.19 -2.82
N GLY A 284 -1.69 -8.39 -2.39
CA GLY A 284 -0.35 -8.83 -1.97
C GLY A 284 0.74 -8.71 -3.03
N GLY A 285 0.44 -8.19 -4.23
CA GLY A 285 1.43 -7.92 -5.28
C GLY A 285 2.25 -9.15 -5.64
N ASN A 286 3.59 -9.06 -5.64
CA ASN A 286 4.45 -10.21 -5.93
C ASN A 286 4.25 -11.37 -4.93
N ASP A 287 3.82 -11.09 -3.70
CA ASP A 287 3.62 -12.06 -2.61
C ASP A 287 2.20 -12.67 -2.61
N TYR A 288 1.35 -12.35 -3.60
CA TYR A 288 -0.06 -12.79 -3.64
C TYR A 288 -0.28 -14.32 -3.60
N LYS A 289 0.72 -15.08 -4.08
CA LYS A 289 0.76 -16.57 -4.08
C LYS A 289 1.59 -17.17 -2.94
N HIS A 290 2.07 -16.34 -2.04
CA HIS A 290 3.04 -16.70 -1.01
C HIS A 290 2.45 -16.41 0.37
N ALA A 291 3.06 -15.53 1.17
CA ALA A 291 2.52 -15.19 2.49
C ALA A 291 1.39 -14.16 2.41
N LYS A 292 1.19 -13.48 1.27
CA LYS A 292 0.31 -12.32 1.06
C LYS A 292 0.60 -11.07 1.91
N PHE A 293 1.24 -11.20 3.08
CA PHE A 293 1.42 -10.13 4.06
C PHE A 293 2.86 -9.59 4.16
N ARG A 294 3.78 -10.02 3.27
CA ARG A 294 5.20 -9.65 3.37
C ARG A 294 5.41 -8.13 3.43
N ASP A 295 4.74 -7.38 2.56
CA ASP A 295 4.80 -5.91 2.57
C ASP A 295 4.33 -5.35 3.92
N ASN A 296 3.21 -5.88 4.45
CA ASN A 296 2.63 -5.45 5.71
C ASN A 296 3.59 -5.67 6.90
N VAL A 297 4.18 -6.86 7.01
CA VAL A 297 5.16 -7.18 8.07
C VAL A 297 6.38 -6.26 7.98
N LEU A 298 6.99 -6.16 6.80
CA LEU A 298 8.21 -5.38 6.61
C LEU A 298 8.01 -3.90 6.94
N GLN A 299 6.88 -3.31 6.52
CA GLN A 299 6.58 -1.92 6.82
C GLN A 299 6.26 -1.68 8.31
N SER A 300 5.56 -2.63 8.96
CA SER A 300 5.17 -2.51 10.38
C SER A 300 6.35 -2.62 11.37
N LEU A 301 7.48 -3.20 10.95
CA LEU A 301 8.71 -3.27 11.76
C LEU A 301 9.47 -1.93 11.82
N ILE A 302 9.09 -0.98 10.96
CA ILE A 302 9.60 0.40 10.99
C ILE A 302 8.69 1.24 11.88
N THR A 303 9.16 1.50 13.10
CA THR A 303 8.41 2.21 14.15
C THR A 303 8.85 3.64 14.38
N ASN A 304 9.84 4.12 13.62
CA ASN A 304 10.26 5.52 13.67
C ASN A 304 9.61 6.30 12.52
N ASP A 305 9.55 7.62 12.67
CA ASP A 305 8.88 8.56 11.76
C ASP A 305 9.83 9.20 10.74
N ILE A 306 11.03 8.62 10.59
CA ILE A 306 12.13 9.17 9.78
C ILE A 306 11.71 9.23 8.31
N PHE A 307 11.13 8.14 7.80
CA PHE A 307 10.57 8.05 6.46
C PHE A 307 9.16 7.46 6.52
N ASP A 308 8.35 7.79 5.52
CA ASP A 308 6.94 7.37 5.49
C ASP A 308 6.80 5.90 5.11
N ASN A 309 5.90 5.21 5.82
CA ASN A 309 5.39 3.88 5.51
C ASN A 309 3.86 3.95 5.31
N GLN A 310 3.31 2.97 4.59
CA GLN A 310 1.87 2.88 4.34
C GLN A 310 1.20 2.10 5.46
N GLN A 311 0.29 2.74 6.17
CA GLN A 311 -0.60 2.02 7.06
C GLN A 311 -1.57 1.15 6.25
N ASN A 312 -1.90 0.00 6.81
CA ASN A 312 -2.67 -1.03 6.13
C ASN A 312 -3.47 -1.89 7.12
N ASP A 313 -4.55 -2.50 6.64
CA ASP A 313 -5.29 -3.51 7.40
C ASP A 313 -5.86 -4.62 6.49
N LEU A 314 -6.17 -5.78 7.06
CA LEU A 314 -6.75 -6.93 6.36
C LEU A 314 -8.23 -6.71 6.05
N ALA A 315 -8.72 -7.21 4.91
CA ALA A 315 -10.14 -7.28 4.60
C ALA A 315 -10.49 -8.48 3.72
N VAL A 316 -11.69 -9.04 3.91
CA VAL A 316 -12.32 -9.93 2.93
C VAL A 316 -13.13 -9.09 1.96
N VAL A 317 -12.97 -9.31 0.66
CA VAL A 317 -13.67 -8.53 -0.39
C VAL A 317 -14.68 -9.42 -1.10
N TYR A 318 -15.84 -8.85 -1.40
CA TYR A 318 -16.87 -9.39 -2.29
C TYR A 318 -17.05 -8.45 -3.48
N LEU A 319 -17.15 -9.00 -4.70
CA LEU A 319 -17.51 -8.24 -5.91
C LEU A 319 -18.89 -8.69 -6.37
N ASP A 320 -19.83 -7.74 -6.47
CA ASP A 320 -21.20 -7.97 -6.95
C ASP A 320 -21.88 -9.19 -6.30
N GLY A 321 -21.57 -9.37 -5.01
CA GLY A 321 -22.12 -10.43 -4.17
C GLY A 321 -21.29 -11.69 -4.10
N GLU A 322 -20.28 -11.92 -4.94
CA GLU A 322 -19.44 -13.12 -4.86
C GLU A 322 -18.18 -12.90 -4.03
N TYR A 323 -17.84 -13.86 -3.16
CA TYR A 323 -16.60 -13.84 -2.39
C TYR A 323 -15.42 -13.70 -3.33
N TRP A 324 -14.58 -12.68 -3.15
CA TRP A 324 -13.46 -12.38 -4.03
C TRP A 324 -12.08 -12.58 -3.38
N GLY A 325 -12.04 -12.96 -2.11
CA GLY A 325 -10.80 -13.32 -1.43
C GLY A 325 -10.26 -12.29 -0.46
N ILE A 326 -9.07 -12.61 0.04
CA ILE A 326 -8.33 -11.83 1.02
C ILE A 326 -7.57 -10.69 0.32
N TYR A 327 -7.78 -9.48 0.82
CA TYR A 327 -7.13 -8.24 0.42
C TYR A 327 -6.59 -7.50 1.64
N PHE A 328 -5.80 -6.47 1.37
CA PHE A 328 -5.40 -5.49 2.36
C PHE A 328 -5.82 -4.08 1.93
N ILE A 329 -6.46 -3.34 2.82
CA ILE A 329 -6.70 -1.91 2.69
C ILE A 329 -5.37 -1.20 2.91
N TYR A 330 -4.98 -0.32 1.99
CA TYR A 330 -3.76 0.49 2.08
C TYR A 330 -4.09 1.97 1.89
N GLU A 331 -3.39 2.83 2.62
CA GLU A 331 -3.29 4.24 2.25
C GLU A 331 -2.74 4.40 0.82
N GLU A 332 -3.20 5.44 0.11
CA GLU A 332 -2.67 5.77 -1.22
C GLU A 332 -1.76 6.98 -1.15
N TYR A 333 -0.45 6.75 -1.35
CA TYR A 333 0.49 7.85 -1.56
C TYR A 333 0.05 8.71 -2.74
N SER A 334 -0.14 9.98 -2.41
CA SER A 334 -0.64 11.04 -3.27
C SER A 334 -0.35 12.37 -2.59
N ASP A 335 -0.53 13.46 -3.32
CA ASP A 335 -0.56 14.81 -2.74
C ASP A 335 -1.57 14.91 -1.56
N HIS A 336 -2.71 14.22 -1.66
CA HIS A 336 -3.70 14.13 -0.60
C HIS A 336 -3.21 13.34 0.63
N TYR A 337 -2.39 12.30 0.45
CA TYR A 337 -1.76 11.60 1.58
C TYR A 337 -0.88 12.57 2.38
N ILE A 338 -0.03 13.35 1.69
CA ILE A 338 0.83 14.33 2.34
C ILE A 338 -0.01 15.40 3.05
N ALA A 339 -1.09 15.86 2.42
CA ALA A 339 -1.99 16.82 3.05
C ALA A 339 -2.64 16.31 4.32
N ASN A 340 -3.10 15.05 4.30
CA ASN A 340 -3.77 14.43 5.45
C ASN A 340 -2.79 14.12 6.59
N ASN A 341 -1.58 13.67 6.25
CA ASN A 341 -0.59 13.22 7.23
C ASN A 341 0.27 14.34 7.82
N TYR A 342 0.45 15.46 7.11
CA TYR A 342 1.34 16.56 7.53
C TYR A 342 0.68 17.93 7.64
N ASN A 343 -0.60 18.07 7.26
CA ASN A 343 -1.28 19.37 7.15
C ASN A 343 -0.61 20.34 6.15
N ILE A 344 -0.14 19.81 5.02
CA ILE A 344 0.45 20.57 3.92
C ILE A 344 -0.61 20.72 2.81
N ASP A 345 -0.70 21.87 2.15
CA ASP A 345 -1.60 22.01 0.99
C ASP A 345 -1.21 20.99 -0.10
N ASN A 346 -2.16 20.19 -0.59
CA ASN A 346 -1.90 19.16 -1.60
C ASN A 346 -1.35 19.78 -2.91
N LYS A 347 -1.70 21.03 -3.23
CA LYS A 347 -1.15 21.75 -4.39
C LYS A 347 0.30 22.19 -4.20
N ASN A 348 0.82 22.14 -2.98
CA ASN A 348 2.20 22.51 -2.62
C ASN A 348 3.11 21.28 -2.47
N VAL A 349 2.74 20.15 -3.08
CA VAL A 349 3.45 18.88 -2.99
C VAL A 349 3.88 18.42 -4.38
N ALA A 350 5.13 17.97 -4.48
CA ALA A 350 5.63 17.24 -5.64
C ALA A 350 5.95 15.79 -5.23
N ILE A 351 5.57 14.83 -6.07
CA ILE A 351 5.87 13.40 -5.91
C ILE A 351 6.40 12.85 -7.23
N ILE A 352 7.63 12.36 -7.20
CA ILE A 352 8.31 11.76 -8.35
C ILE A 352 8.49 10.27 -8.10
N LYS A 353 8.00 9.43 -9.02
CA LYS A 353 8.11 7.98 -8.98
C LYS A 353 9.00 7.48 -10.11
N SER A 354 9.82 6.45 -9.85
CA SER A 354 10.69 5.84 -10.85
C SER A 354 11.60 6.84 -11.59
N ALA A 355 12.11 7.85 -10.88
CA ALA A 355 12.92 8.97 -11.38
C ALA A 355 12.32 9.83 -12.51
N THR A 356 11.15 9.49 -13.06
CA THR A 356 10.67 10.07 -14.33
C THR A 356 9.17 10.33 -14.34
N ASN A 357 8.40 9.65 -13.49
CA ASN A 357 6.95 9.78 -13.46
C ASN A 357 6.52 10.80 -12.40
N ILE A 358 5.84 11.86 -12.83
CA ILE A 358 5.25 12.86 -11.94
C ILE A 358 3.90 12.33 -11.46
N GLU A 359 3.81 11.89 -10.21
CA GLU A 359 2.52 11.54 -9.58
C GLU A 359 1.80 12.80 -9.07
N ALA A 360 2.56 13.79 -8.61
CA ALA A 360 2.08 15.13 -8.25
C ALA A 360 3.16 16.18 -8.52
N GLY A 361 2.76 17.41 -8.83
CA GLY A 361 3.67 18.50 -9.21
C GLY A 361 3.75 18.72 -10.73
N THR A 362 4.84 19.31 -11.17
CA THR A 362 5.05 19.80 -12.54
C THR A 362 6.35 19.24 -13.14
N GLN A 363 6.57 19.50 -14.44
CA GLN A 363 7.85 19.17 -15.09
C GLN A 363 9.04 19.85 -14.40
N LYS A 364 8.87 21.08 -13.92
CA LYS A 364 9.90 21.79 -13.16
C LYS A 364 10.30 21.03 -11.90
N ASP A 365 9.36 20.39 -11.20
CA ASP A 365 9.66 19.64 -9.98
C ASP A 365 10.46 18.36 -10.28
N LEU A 366 10.21 17.73 -11.44
CA LEU A 366 11.02 16.62 -11.93
C LEU A 366 12.44 17.09 -12.30
N ASP A 367 12.57 18.27 -12.91
CA ASP A 367 13.87 18.85 -13.23
C ASP A 367 14.65 19.18 -11.94
N ASP A 368 14.01 19.78 -10.94
CA ASP A 368 14.58 20.05 -9.60
C ASP A 368 15.01 18.76 -8.88
N PHE A 369 14.24 17.67 -9.02
CA PHE A 369 14.58 16.35 -8.51
C PHE A 369 15.88 15.83 -9.16
N ASN A 370 15.93 15.88 -10.48
CA ASN A 370 17.09 15.42 -11.25
C ASN A 370 18.33 16.27 -10.95
N GLU A 371 18.18 17.59 -10.84
CA GLU A 371 19.27 18.49 -10.45
C GLU A 371 19.82 18.13 -9.06
N THR A 372 18.94 17.89 -8.09
CA THR A 372 19.34 17.48 -6.73
C THR A 372 20.16 16.18 -6.75
N MET A 373 19.64 15.14 -7.42
CA MET A 373 20.32 13.85 -7.46
C MET A 373 21.64 13.90 -8.23
N ASN A 374 21.68 14.64 -9.35
CA ASN A 374 22.90 14.83 -10.14
C ASN A 374 23.93 15.66 -9.39
N TYR A 375 23.51 16.69 -8.66
CA TYR A 375 24.39 17.51 -7.83
C TYR A 375 25.10 16.62 -6.79
N ILE A 376 24.35 15.81 -6.05
CA ILE A 376 24.93 14.92 -5.04
C ILE A 376 25.83 13.85 -5.70
N GLY A 377 25.37 13.25 -6.79
CA GLY A 377 26.08 12.17 -7.47
C GLY A 377 27.38 12.61 -8.16
N SER A 378 27.50 13.88 -8.55
CA SER A 378 28.62 14.38 -9.36
C SER A 378 29.60 15.27 -8.60
N ASN A 379 29.23 15.78 -7.43
CA ASN A 379 30.11 16.62 -6.59
C ASN A 379 30.81 15.79 -5.51
N ASP A 380 31.96 16.27 -5.06
CA ASP A 380 32.70 15.64 -3.96
C ASP A 380 32.07 15.98 -2.61
N MET A 381 31.43 14.99 -1.98
CA MET A 381 30.79 15.13 -0.67
C MET A 381 31.77 15.17 0.50
N THR A 382 33.08 14.96 0.28
CA THR A 382 34.09 15.21 1.32
C THR A 382 34.27 16.71 1.57
N ASN A 383 33.93 17.56 0.59
CA ASN A 383 33.90 19.01 0.76
C ASN A 383 32.69 19.42 1.63
N PRO A 384 32.91 20.11 2.78
CA PRO A 384 31.85 20.52 3.68
C PRO A 384 30.76 21.39 3.02
N GLU A 385 31.11 22.31 2.12
CA GLU A 385 30.14 23.19 1.45
C GLU A 385 29.21 22.38 0.53
N ASN A 386 29.77 21.40 -0.18
CA ASN A 386 28.99 20.53 -1.05
C ASN A 386 28.00 19.69 -0.24
N TYR A 387 28.48 19.12 0.88
CA TYR A 387 27.67 18.32 1.79
C TYR A 387 26.58 19.15 2.47
N GLU A 388 26.88 20.37 2.91
CA GLU A 388 25.90 21.29 3.49
C GLU A 388 24.80 21.66 2.47
N LYS A 389 25.17 21.90 1.20
CA LYS A 389 24.16 22.11 0.15
C LYS A 389 23.32 20.86 -0.08
N ALA A 390 23.92 19.66 -0.11
CA ALA A 390 23.19 18.42 -0.24
C ALA A 390 22.17 18.21 0.90
N SER A 391 22.55 18.52 2.15
CA SER A 391 21.67 18.38 3.32
C SER A 391 20.49 19.36 3.36
N LYS A 392 20.55 20.44 2.58
CA LYS A 392 19.45 21.38 2.34
C LYS A 392 18.49 20.92 1.23
N LEU A 393 18.93 20.04 0.33
CA LEU A 393 18.12 19.56 -0.81
C LEU A 393 17.49 18.18 -0.54
N LEU A 394 18.20 17.31 0.17
CA LEU A 394 17.81 15.93 0.44
C LEU A 394 17.74 15.70 1.96
N ASP A 395 16.71 14.99 2.40
CA ASP A 395 16.65 14.48 3.77
C ASP A 395 17.66 13.33 3.93
N LEU A 396 18.90 13.66 4.31
CA LEU A 396 20.01 12.69 4.40
C LEU A 396 19.77 11.63 5.47
N GLU A 397 19.10 11.98 6.57
CA GLU A 397 18.71 11.02 7.61
C GLU A 397 17.70 10.02 7.05
N GLY A 398 16.59 10.49 6.49
CA GLY A 398 15.60 9.63 5.84
C GLY A 398 16.19 8.77 4.72
N TYR A 399 17.10 9.34 3.94
CA TYR A 399 17.82 8.62 2.89
C TYR A 399 18.65 7.46 3.47
N ALA A 400 19.45 7.70 4.51
CA ALA A 400 20.30 6.68 5.12
C ALA A 400 19.47 5.53 5.70
N TRP A 401 18.39 5.85 6.42
CA TRP A 401 17.54 4.87 7.07
C TRP A 401 16.73 4.02 6.08
N ALA A 402 16.13 4.64 5.06
CA ALA A 402 15.41 3.89 4.05
C ALA A 402 16.36 3.06 3.17
N SER A 403 17.56 3.57 2.89
CA SER A 403 18.62 2.80 2.22
C SER A 403 19.03 1.58 3.05
N ALA A 404 19.15 1.73 4.36
CA ALA A 404 19.47 0.63 5.27
C ALA A 404 18.36 -0.43 5.27
N PHE A 405 17.09 -0.02 5.25
CA PHE A 405 15.95 -0.93 5.12
C PHE A 405 16.03 -1.77 3.83
N TYR A 406 16.22 -1.14 2.66
CA TYR A 406 16.30 -1.87 1.40
C TYR A 406 17.52 -2.79 1.31
N ALA A 407 18.64 -2.39 1.91
CA ALA A 407 19.82 -3.22 2.02
C ALA A 407 19.60 -4.42 2.94
N TYR A 408 18.95 -4.23 4.09
CA TYR A 408 18.66 -5.29 5.05
C TYR A 408 17.66 -6.30 4.48
N THR A 409 16.56 -5.84 3.89
CA THR A 409 15.49 -6.68 3.33
C THR A 409 15.88 -7.40 2.03
N GLY A 410 17.01 -7.04 1.41
CA GLY A 410 17.44 -7.66 0.16
C GLY A 410 16.51 -7.32 -1.01
N ALA A 411 15.97 -6.10 -1.03
CA ALA A 411 15.01 -5.65 -2.05
C ALA A 411 15.59 -5.82 -3.47
N LYS A 412 14.76 -6.30 -4.41
CA LYS A 412 15.20 -6.74 -5.74
C LYS A 412 14.96 -5.72 -6.85
N ASP A 413 13.94 -4.88 -6.74
CA ASP A 413 13.58 -3.91 -7.80
C ASP A 413 13.23 -2.50 -7.27
N ASN A 414 13.45 -2.25 -5.97
CA ASN A 414 13.34 -0.92 -5.39
C ASN A 414 14.68 -0.16 -5.48
N TRP A 415 14.73 0.97 -4.77
CA TRP A 415 15.85 1.90 -4.55
C TRP A 415 17.21 1.62 -5.23
N PHE A 416 17.97 0.60 -4.80
CA PHE A 416 19.32 0.33 -5.32
C PHE A 416 19.37 -0.54 -6.59
N ARG A 417 18.34 -1.36 -6.83
CA ARG A 417 18.36 -2.39 -7.89
C ARG A 417 17.30 -2.18 -8.97
N GLY A 418 16.30 -1.35 -8.74
CA GLY A 418 15.24 -1.04 -9.71
C GLY A 418 14.67 0.35 -9.52
N ASP A 419 13.63 0.63 -10.28
CA ASP A 419 13.02 1.96 -10.36
C ASP A 419 11.72 2.01 -9.54
N ASN A 420 11.48 1.01 -8.69
CA ASN A 420 10.27 0.94 -7.86
C ASN A 420 10.44 1.72 -6.55
N TYR A 421 10.49 3.04 -6.67
CA TYR A 421 10.56 3.97 -5.55
C TYR A 421 9.86 5.28 -5.89
N ALA A 422 9.54 6.06 -4.86
CA ALA A 422 8.98 7.40 -5.00
C ALA A 422 9.59 8.32 -3.96
N MET A 423 9.68 9.59 -4.31
CA MET A 423 10.11 10.65 -3.41
C MET A 423 9.15 11.81 -3.46
N TRP A 424 9.01 12.50 -2.34
CA TRP A 424 8.18 13.68 -2.22
C TRP A 424 8.95 14.87 -1.67
N ARG A 425 8.47 16.06 -1.97
CA ARG A 425 8.90 17.30 -1.32
C ARG A 425 7.74 18.28 -1.22
N VAL A 426 7.93 19.28 -0.37
CA VAL A 426 7.14 20.51 -0.40
C VAL A 426 7.76 21.45 -1.43
N ILE A 427 6.94 22.01 -2.31
CA ILE A 427 7.41 22.90 -3.37
C ILE A 427 7.86 24.23 -2.75
N ASN A 428 6.97 24.87 -1.99
CA ASN A 428 7.23 26.10 -1.22
C ASN A 428 7.30 25.78 0.28
N PRO A 429 8.47 25.93 0.93
CA PRO A 429 8.63 25.56 2.34
C PRO A 429 7.60 26.23 3.27
N VAL A 430 7.09 25.47 4.24
CA VAL A 430 6.08 25.89 5.21
C VAL A 430 6.68 25.85 6.62
N ASN A 431 6.81 27.00 7.25
CA ASN A 431 7.36 27.12 8.61
C ASN A 431 6.47 26.41 9.63
N ASN A 432 7.10 25.86 10.69
CA ASN A 432 6.42 25.19 11.81
C ASN A 432 5.58 23.96 11.43
N VAL A 433 5.79 23.41 10.24
CA VAL A 433 5.19 22.15 9.78
C VAL A 433 6.29 21.11 9.67
N LYS A 434 6.08 19.94 10.30
CA LYS A 434 7.03 18.82 10.25
C LYS A 434 7.22 18.39 8.80
N LYS A 435 8.48 18.23 8.37
CA LYS A 435 8.84 17.94 6.96
C LYS A 435 8.33 18.99 5.95
N GLY A 436 8.06 20.21 6.43
CA GLY A 436 7.68 21.38 5.61
C GLY A 436 8.86 22.13 4.98
N ASP A 437 10.09 21.62 5.09
CA ASP A 437 11.33 22.33 4.75
C ASP A 437 11.73 22.32 3.27
N GLY A 438 10.97 21.64 2.42
CA GLY A 438 11.22 21.56 0.97
C GLY A 438 12.25 20.51 0.54
N LYS A 439 12.79 19.70 1.46
CA LYS A 439 13.72 18.60 1.12
C LYS A 439 13.00 17.44 0.44
N TRP A 440 13.71 16.77 -0.48
CA TRP A 440 13.29 15.49 -1.04
C TRP A 440 13.36 14.37 0.01
N ARG A 441 12.33 13.52 0.04
CA ARG A 441 12.16 12.43 1.01
C ARG A 441 11.62 11.18 0.34
N LEU A 442 12.11 10.01 0.77
CA LEU A 442 11.60 8.74 0.27
C LEU A 442 10.23 8.40 0.85
N LEU A 443 9.35 7.83 0.01
CA LEU A 443 8.15 7.10 0.39
C LEU A 443 8.42 5.59 0.27
N MET A 444 8.33 4.84 1.37
CA MET A 444 8.47 3.37 1.34
C MET A 444 7.15 2.72 0.94
N PHE A 445 7.17 1.87 -0.10
CA PHE A 445 6.05 1.05 -0.55
C PHE A 445 6.56 -0.16 -1.36
N ASP A 446 5.68 -1.16 -1.56
CA ASP A 446 5.90 -2.26 -2.50
C ASP A 446 7.21 -2.99 -2.19
N THR A 447 7.30 -3.47 -0.96
CA THR A 447 8.49 -4.09 -0.38
C THR A 447 8.46 -5.62 -0.51
N GLU A 448 7.41 -6.20 -1.10
CA GLU A 448 7.22 -7.64 -1.18
C GLU A 448 8.23 -8.35 -2.10
N TYR A 449 8.80 -7.69 -3.12
CA TYR A 449 9.85 -8.30 -3.94
C TYR A 449 11.22 -8.18 -3.25
N SER A 450 11.29 -8.79 -2.08
CA SER A 450 12.43 -8.81 -1.19
C SER A 450 12.48 -10.16 -0.44
N THR A 451 13.35 -10.26 0.56
CA THR A 451 13.30 -11.31 1.59
C THR A 451 13.17 -12.75 1.04
N GLY A 452 13.84 -12.98 -0.10
CA GLY A 452 13.95 -14.27 -0.77
C GLY A 452 12.66 -14.84 -1.37
N LEU A 453 11.69 -13.98 -1.71
CA LEU A 453 10.36 -14.37 -2.24
C LEU A 453 10.43 -15.49 -3.31
N TYR A 454 11.25 -15.30 -4.35
CA TYR A 454 11.45 -16.29 -5.41
C TYR A 454 12.66 -17.22 -5.21
N GLY A 455 13.49 -16.95 -4.19
CA GLY A 455 14.64 -17.76 -3.79
C GLY A 455 14.30 -18.92 -2.85
N LYS A 456 13.01 -19.13 -2.54
CA LYS A 456 12.52 -20.13 -1.56
C LYS A 456 13.21 -19.98 -0.19
N GLY A 457 13.51 -18.74 0.21
CA GLY A 457 14.14 -18.44 1.49
C GLY A 457 15.64 -18.78 1.58
N LYS A 458 16.29 -19.18 0.47
CA LYS A 458 17.69 -19.64 0.49
C LYS A 458 18.72 -18.54 0.20
N ASP A 459 18.32 -17.45 -0.45
CA ASP A 459 19.18 -16.33 -0.84
C ASP A 459 19.28 -15.25 0.26
N TYR A 460 19.31 -15.64 1.54
CA TYR A 460 19.44 -14.71 2.67
C TYR A 460 20.81 -14.02 2.73
N ASN A 461 21.82 -14.62 2.09
CA ASN A 461 23.17 -14.09 1.94
C ASN A 461 23.33 -13.12 0.74
N ASP A 462 22.24 -12.80 0.04
CA ASP A 462 22.24 -11.78 -0.99
C ASP A 462 22.77 -10.43 -0.44
N ASN A 463 23.66 -9.76 -1.16
CA ASN A 463 24.41 -8.61 -0.63
C ASN A 463 24.20 -7.35 -1.47
N VAL A 464 23.10 -6.64 -1.18
CA VAL A 464 22.74 -5.35 -1.81
C VAL A 464 23.84 -4.30 -1.61
N LEU A 465 24.49 -4.27 -0.44
CA LEU A 465 25.54 -3.30 -0.13
C LEU A 465 26.74 -3.49 -1.05
N ARG A 466 27.21 -4.73 -1.20
CA ARG A 466 28.33 -5.05 -2.09
C ARG A 466 28.05 -4.61 -3.52
N GLU A 467 26.86 -4.89 -4.04
CA GLU A 467 26.49 -4.46 -5.40
C GLU A 467 26.40 -2.94 -5.56
N THR A 468 26.02 -2.23 -4.50
CA THR A 468 25.86 -0.78 -4.52
C THR A 468 27.21 -0.06 -4.48
N PHE A 469 28.13 -0.55 -3.63
CA PHE A 469 29.39 0.11 -3.32
C PHE A 469 30.61 -0.46 -4.07
N ASN A 470 30.51 -1.62 -4.71
CA ASN A 470 31.57 -2.14 -5.58
C ASN A 470 31.32 -1.75 -7.05
N SER A 471 32.22 -0.93 -7.60
CA SER A 471 32.11 -0.35 -8.95
C SER A 471 32.12 -1.35 -10.11
N THR A 472 32.42 -2.64 -9.86
CA THR A 472 32.44 -3.69 -10.89
C THR A 472 31.04 -4.24 -11.24
N PHE A 473 30.01 -3.98 -10.42
CA PHE A 473 28.65 -4.46 -10.68
C PHE A 473 27.87 -3.52 -11.63
N SER A 474 26.96 -4.07 -12.43
CA SER A 474 26.14 -3.30 -13.39
C SER A 474 25.19 -2.29 -12.72
N ASN A 475 24.72 -2.60 -11.50
CA ASN A 475 23.84 -1.73 -10.71
C ASN A 475 24.51 -0.41 -10.28
N THR A 476 25.83 -0.28 -10.48
CA THR A 476 26.59 0.90 -10.09
C THR A 476 26.23 2.15 -10.88
N LYS A 477 25.72 2.00 -12.11
CA LYS A 477 25.33 3.13 -12.97
C LYS A 477 23.98 3.74 -12.63
N LYS A 478 23.21 3.12 -11.73
CA LYS A 478 21.92 3.67 -11.29
C LYS A 478 22.13 4.92 -10.43
N LEU A 479 21.31 5.93 -10.66
CA LEU A 479 21.40 7.24 -10.00
C LEU A 479 21.46 7.13 -8.47
N ASN A 480 20.59 6.31 -7.87
CA ASN A 480 20.55 6.12 -6.41
C ASN A 480 21.83 5.47 -5.86
N SER A 481 22.40 4.51 -6.59
CA SER A 481 23.68 3.90 -6.21
C SER A 481 24.83 4.91 -6.32
N VAL A 482 24.81 5.79 -7.34
CA VAL A 482 25.78 6.88 -7.48
C VAL A 482 25.66 7.87 -6.32
N VAL A 483 24.43 8.30 -5.98
CA VAL A 483 24.15 9.19 -4.85
C VAL A 483 24.64 8.58 -3.53
N ALA A 484 24.33 7.31 -3.26
CA ALA A 484 24.81 6.62 -2.06
C ALA A 484 26.36 6.56 -1.99
N ARG A 485 27.03 6.20 -3.09
CA ARG A 485 28.50 6.16 -3.15
C ARG A 485 29.14 7.54 -3.02
N SER A 486 28.45 8.59 -3.44
CA SER A 486 28.93 9.95 -3.25
C SER A 486 28.81 10.35 -1.78
N LEU A 487 27.61 10.21 -1.20
CA LEU A 487 27.34 10.58 0.20
C LEU A 487 28.21 9.82 1.20
N VAL A 488 28.46 8.53 0.99
CA VAL A 488 29.26 7.70 1.92
C VAL A 488 30.74 8.10 2.00
N LYS A 489 31.23 8.97 1.11
CA LYS A 489 32.57 9.56 1.23
C LYS A 489 32.64 10.60 2.34
N ASN A 490 31.52 11.22 2.68
CA ASN A 490 31.44 12.13 3.82
C ASN A 490 31.39 11.32 5.13
N ASP A 491 32.30 11.60 6.06
CA ASP A 491 32.37 10.85 7.32
C ASP A 491 31.09 10.95 8.14
N GLU A 492 30.39 12.09 8.15
CA GLU A 492 29.14 12.24 8.89
C GLU A 492 28.04 11.34 8.34
N PHE A 493 27.83 11.37 7.02
CA PHE A 493 26.86 10.49 6.39
C PHE A 493 27.25 9.02 6.53
N LYS A 494 28.53 8.68 6.33
CA LYS A 494 29.00 7.29 6.47
C LYS A 494 28.69 6.74 7.86
N ARG A 495 28.98 7.52 8.91
CA ARG A 495 28.68 7.12 10.29
C ARG A 495 27.18 6.90 10.49
N MET A 496 26.36 7.85 10.04
CA MET A 496 24.91 7.75 10.13
C MET A 496 24.36 6.53 9.39
N PHE A 497 24.83 6.27 8.17
CA PHE A 497 24.38 5.14 7.36
C PHE A 497 24.78 3.79 7.95
N VAL A 498 26.02 3.64 8.42
CA VAL A 498 26.47 2.40 9.10
C VAL A 498 25.66 2.16 10.38
N ASN A 499 25.40 3.20 11.16
CA ASN A 499 24.56 3.07 12.36
C ASN A 499 23.11 2.70 12.01
N ALA A 500 22.53 3.26 10.94
CA ALA A 500 21.21 2.86 10.46
C ALA A 500 21.18 1.38 10.02
N LEU A 501 22.26 0.87 9.39
CA LEU A 501 22.39 -0.55 9.05
C LEU A 501 22.44 -1.44 10.32
N CYS A 502 23.23 -1.06 11.32
CA CYS A 502 23.26 -1.76 12.60
C CYS A 502 21.87 -1.77 13.28
N ASP A 503 21.21 -0.63 13.33
CA ASP A 503 19.89 -0.48 13.99
C ASP A 503 18.79 -1.22 13.24
N MET A 504 18.85 -1.33 11.90
CA MET A 504 17.93 -2.17 11.14
C MET A 504 17.96 -3.60 11.67
N LYS A 505 19.14 -4.19 11.81
CA LYS A 505 19.29 -5.53 12.36
C LYS A 505 18.91 -5.59 13.85
N ASN A 506 19.52 -4.73 14.67
CA ASN A 506 19.50 -4.90 16.12
C ASN A 506 18.22 -4.40 16.79
N ILE A 507 17.42 -3.55 16.14
CA ILE A 507 16.26 -2.88 16.75
C ILE A 507 15.00 -3.09 15.92
N ASN A 508 15.03 -2.74 14.64
CA ASN A 508 13.83 -2.81 13.79
C ASN A 508 13.45 -4.25 13.45
N PHE A 509 14.43 -5.05 13.05
CA PHE A 509 14.27 -6.45 12.65
C PHE A 509 14.75 -7.44 13.71
N GLU A 510 14.84 -7.02 14.97
CA GLU A 510 15.18 -7.92 16.07
C GLU A 510 14.31 -9.19 16.00
N SER A 511 14.93 -10.36 16.16
CA SER A 511 14.32 -11.65 15.84
C SER A 511 13.02 -11.91 16.59
N SER A 512 12.91 -11.53 17.86
CA SER A 512 11.66 -11.71 18.61
C SER A 512 10.53 -10.85 18.04
N ARG A 513 10.78 -9.56 17.74
CA ARG A 513 9.80 -8.67 17.08
C ARG A 513 9.39 -9.19 15.70
N VAL A 514 10.35 -9.65 14.90
CA VAL A 514 10.06 -10.22 13.57
C VAL A 514 9.16 -11.44 13.69
N ASN A 515 9.51 -12.36 14.58
CA ASN A 515 8.76 -13.61 14.74
C ASN A 515 7.36 -13.35 15.30
N GLU A 516 7.22 -12.49 16.32
CA GLU A 516 5.92 -12.06 16.85
C GLU A 516 5.05 -11.47 15.75
N ARG A 517 5.57 -10.50 14.99
CA ARG A 517 4.81 -9.83 13.92
C ARG A 517 4.39 -10.78 12.79
N ILE A 518 5.21 -11.77 12.45
CA ILE A 518 4.84 -12.79 11.46
C ILE A 518 3.71 -13.68 12.00
N GLU A 519 3.77 -14.09 13.27
CA GLU A 519 2.71 -14.90 13.86
C GLU A 519 1.40 -14.12 14.02
N ASP A 520 1.44 -12.82 14.30
CA ASP A 520 0.24 -11.96 14.32
C ASP A 520 -0.50 -12.03 12.97
N TYR A 521 0.20 -11.82 11.86
CA TYR A 521 -0.41 -11.89 10.52
C TYR A 521 -0.78 -13.33 10.13
N ARG A 522 0.02 -14.34 10.53
CA ARG A 522 -0.32 -15.75 10.28
C ARG A 522 -1.65 -16.09 10.95
N ASN A 523 -1.83 -15.76 12.22
CA ASN A 523 -3.03 -16.07 12.99
C ASN A 523 -4.28 -15.38 12.43
N ARG A 524 -4.14 -14.17 11.88
CA ARG A 524 -5.25 -13.45 11.23
C ARG A 524 -5.64 -14.03 9.88
N ILE A 525 -4.68 -14.58 9.12
CA ILE A 525 -4.94 -15.04 7.75
C ILE A 525 -5.28 -16.53 7.67
N VAL A 526 -4.67 -17.39 8.49
CA VAL A 526 -4.90 -18.85 8.45
C VAL A 526 -6.39 -19.23 8.45
N PRO A 527 -7.27 -18.62 9.27
CA PRO A 527 -8.70 -18.92 9.24
C PRO A 527 -9.38 -18.66 7.89
N LEU A 528 -8.83 -17.76 7.07
CA LEU A 528 -9.39 -17.33 5.79
C LEU A 528 -8.87 -18.12 4.58
N ILE A 529 -7.87 -18.99 4.79
CA ILE A 529 -7.13 -19.65 3.70
C ILE A 529 -7.98 -20.66 2.96
N ASP A 530 -8.80 -21.44 3.65
CA ASP A 530 -9.59 -22.51 3.04
C ASP A 530 -10.57 -21.97 1.97
N GLU A 531 -11.31 -20.91 2.31
CA GLU A 531 -12.20 -20.24 1.36
C GLU A 531 -11.43 -19.57 0.21
N SER A 532 -10.31 -18.91 0.52
CA SER A 532 -9.46 -18.28 -0.50
C SER A 532 -8.90 -19.32 -1.48
N TYR A 533 -8.53 -20.51 -1.03
CA TYR A 533 -8.00 -21.58 -1.88
C TYR A 533 -9.11 -22.28 -2.66
N THR A 534 -10.29 -22.43 -2.05
CA THR A 534 -11.49 -22.93 -2.75
C THR A 534 -11.82 -22.06 -3.96
N ARG A 535 -11.73 -20.73 -3.82
CA ARG A 535 -11.90 -19.80 -4.94
C ARG A 535 -10.76 -19.86 -5.96
N TYR A 536 -9.51 -19.93 -5.50
CA TYR A 536 -8.32 -19.78 -6.33
C TYR A 536 -7.54 -21.09 -6.47
N HIS A 537 -7.89 -21.87 -7.49
CA HIS A 537 -7.31 -23.18 -7.82
C HIS A 537 -5.80 -23.20 -8.08
N GLU A 538 -5.16 -22.07 -8.41
CA GLU A 538 -3.69 -22.10 -8.57
C GLU A 538 -2.95 -22.47 -7.28
N VAL A 539 -3.57 -22.26 -6.12
CA VAL A 539 -3.01 -22.71 -4.84
C VAL A 539 -3.41 -24.15 -4.49
N SER A 540 -4.37 -24.74 -5.21
CA SER A 540 -4.77 -26.16 -5.13
C SER A 540 -3.90 -27.10 -5.98
N SER A 541 -2.95 -26.55 -6.76
CA SER A 541 -1.81 -27.35 -7.28
C SER A 541 -0.97 -27.99 -6.16
N VAL A 542 -1.18 -27.56 -4.92
CA VAL A 542 -0.79 -28.30 -3.72
C VAL A 542 -1.67 -29.56 -3.64
N LYS A 543 -1.10 -30.71 -3.99
CA LYS A 543 -1.63 -32.00 -3.54
C LYS A 543 -1.54 -32.06 -2.00
N GLY A 544 -2.62 -31.76 -1.28
CA GLY A 544 -2.66 -31.85 0.18
C GLY A 544 -3.48 -30.76 0.87
N ASP A 545 -3.17 -30.50 2.13
CA ASP A 545 -3.85 -29.52 3.01
C ASP A 545 -3.49 -28.06 2.62
N PRO A 546 -4.47 -27.23 2.21
CA PRO A 546 -4.30 -25.80 1.93
C PRO A 546 -3.59 -25.01 3.03
N VAL A 547 -3.94 -25.27 4.29
CA VAL A 547 -3.42 -24.55 5.45
C VAL A 547 -1.96 -24.91 5.67
N ALA A 548 -1.61 -26.19 5.59
CA ALA A 548 -0.21 -26.63 5.65
C ALA A 548 0.64 -26.01 4.53
N ALA A 549 0.08 -25.93 3.31
CA ALA A 549 0.76 -25.33 2.17
C ALA A 549 1.04 -23.85 2.37
N TYR A 550 0.04 -23.11 2.85
CA TYR A 550 0.17 -21.70 3.18
C TYR A 550 1.20 -21.49 4.29
N ASN A 551 1.10 -22.26 5.38
CA ASN A 551 2.04 -22.19 6.50
C ASN A 551 3.49 -22.39 6.07
N ASN A 552 3.75 -23.31 5.15
CA ASN A 552 5.09 -23.49 4.58
C ASN A 552 5.61 -22.23 3.83
N LYS A 553 4.74 -21.45 3.16
CA LYS A 553 5.14 -20.17 2.55
C LYS A 553 5.51 -19.13 3.61
N VAL A 554 4.76 -19.09 4.71
CA VAL A 554 5.06 -18.23 5.86
C VAL A 554 6.37 -18.65 6.52
N ASP A 555 6.62 -19.96 6.69
CA ASP A 555 7.84 -20.47 7.29
C ASP A 555 9.09 -20.17 6.44
N ILE A 556 8.96 -20.20 5.10
CA ILE A 556 10.02 -19.76 4.19
C ILE A 556 10.36 -18.27 4.40
N PHE A 557 9.34 -17.42 4.54
CA PHE A 557 9.55 -15.99 4.83
C PHE A 557 10.26 -15.79 6.18
N LYS A 558 9.72 -16.42 7.23
CA LYS A 558 10.28 -16.38 8.59
C LYS A 558 11.72 -16.89 8.63
N THR A 559 12.01 -17.98 7.94
CA THR A 559 13.36 -18.56 7.86
C THR A 559 14.34 -17.59 7.23
N TRP A 560 13.98 -16.94 6.11
CA TRP A 560 14.86 -15.98 5.45
C TRP A 560 15.25 -14.84 6.38
N LEU A 561 14.29 -14.24 7.10
CA LEU A 561 14.56 -13.13 8.02
C LEU A 561 15.44 -13.54 9.21
N ASN A 562 15.21 -14.73 9.77
CA ASN A 562 16.05 -15.24 10.86
C ASN A 562 17.47 -15.60 10.40
N GLN A 563 17.66 -16.08 9.16
CA GLN A 563 18.99 -16.31 8.60
C GLN A 563 19.68 -15.01 8.18
N ARG A 564 18.92 -13.99 7.74
CA ARG A 564 19.45 -12.66 7.43
C ARG A 564 20.14 -12.03 8.65
N GLN A 565 19.55 -12.20 9.82
CA GLN A 565 20.09 -11.73 11.10
C GLN A 565 21.52 -12.23 11.36
N THR A 566 21.87 -13.45 10.98
CA THR A 566 23.17 -14.06 11.34
C THR A 566 24.33 -13.58 10.47
N ILE A 567 24.06 -13.07 9.27
CA ILE A 567 25.10 -12.74 8.29
C ILE A 567 25.23 -11.24 7.98
N PHE A 568 24.25 -10.41 8.38
CA PHE A 568 24.20 -9.02 7.93
C PHE A 568 25.36 -8.17 8.45
N MET A 569 25.82 -8.39 9.68
CA MET A 569 26.97 -7.66 10.23
C MET A 569 28.26 -7.99 9.45
N ASP A 570 28.46 -9.25 9.06
CA ASP A 570 29.61 -9.65 8.23
C ASP A 570 29.57 -8.98 6.84
N GLN A 571 28.38 -8.79 6.27
CA GLN A 571 28.26 -8.05 5.01
C GLN A 571 28.64 -6.57 5.13
N ILE A 572 28.23 -5.91 6.23
CA ILE A 572 28.63 -4.53 6.50
C ILE A 572 30.16 -4.46 6.68
N LYS A 573 30.71 -5.39 7.47
CA LYS A 573 32.14 -5.53 7.72
C LYS A 573 32.93 -5.62 6.42
N GLU A 574 32.55 -6.54 5.53
CA GLU A 574 33.22 -6.76 4.23
C GLU A 574 33.19 -5.48 3.37
N VAL A 575 32.02 -4.84 3.27
CA VAL A 575 31.83 -3.68 2.38
C VAL A 575 32.60 -2.46 2.85
N PHE A 576 32.67 -2.22 4.16
CA PHE A 576 33.35 -1.05 4.73
C PHE A 576 34.77 -1.31 5.20
N ASN A 577 35.26 -2.55 5.08
CA ASN A 577 36.56 -3.01 5.57
C ASN A 577 36.76 -2.69 7.05
N PHE A 578 35.79 -3.11 7.87
CA PHE A 578 35.84 -2.97 9.32
C PHE A 578 36.31 -4.25 10.01
N GLU A 579 36.69 -4.12 11.27
CA GLU A 579 36.80 -5.23 12.20
C GLU A 579 35.42 -5.81 12.54
N PRO A 580 35.34 -7.04 13.07
CA PRO A 580 34.08 -7.60 13.55
C PRO A 580 33.36 -6.66 14.53
N ALA A 581 32.04 -6.54 14.37
CA ALA A 581 31.23 -5.75 15.28
C ALA A 581 31.32 -6.31 16.71
N VAL A 582 31.18 -5.42 17.69
CA VAL A 582 31.27 -5.75 19.11
C VAL A 582 29.95 -5.51 19.81
N ASN A 583 29.68 -6.32 20.84
CA ASN A 583 28.51 -6.14 21.68
C ASN A 583 28.70 -4.96 22.63
N ILE A 584 27.70 -4.08 22.64
CA ILE A 584 27.56 -3.00 23.62
C ILE A 584 26.30 -3.21 24.44
N THR A 585 26.29 -2.69 25.66
CA THR A 585 25.12 -2.62 26.52
C THR A 585 24.77 -1.18 26.85
N ILE A 586 23.50 -0.82 26.66
CA ILE A 586 22.96 0.49 27.01
C ILE A 586 21.85 0.27 28.03
N THR A 587 21.91 0.98 29.15
CA THR A 587 20.95 0.83 30.26
C THR A 587 20.71 2.15 30.98
N SER A 588 19.70 2.17 31.83
CA SER A 588 19.47 3.24 32.81
C SER A 588 19.67 2.69 34.23
N ASN A 589 19.92 3.58 35.20
CA ASN A 589 19.72 3.27 36.62
C ASN A 589 18.23 3.07 36.96
N ASP A 590 17.35 3.74 36.21
CA ASP A 590 15.90 3.73 36.39
C ASP A 590 15.22 4.17 35.08
N PHE A 591 14.48 3.27 34.43
CA PHE A 591 13.76 3.59 33.18
C PHE A 591 12.39 4.25 33.42
N GLU A 592 11.89 4.27 34.66
CA GLU A 592 10.67 5.01 35.00
C GLU A 592 10.93 6.52 35.03
N LYS A 593 12.19 6.92 35.25
CA LYS A 593 12.64 8.32 35.30
C LYS A 593 13.11 8.89 33.97
N GLY A 594 13.21 8.07 32.93
CA GLY A 594 13.61 8.51 31.61
C GLY A 594 13.87 7.37 30.65
N SER A 595 13.88 7.70 29.36
CA SER A 595 14.21 6.78 28.28
C SER A 595 15.54 7.14 27.64
N ILE A 596 16.09 6.21 26.86
CA ILE A 596 17.34 6.42 26.13
C ILE A 596 17.04 6.37 24.64
N VAL A 597 17.64 7.25 23.84
CA VAL A 597 17.49 7.26 22.39
C VAL A 597 18.83 7.00 21.72
N ILE A 598 18.87 5.95 20.91
CA ILE A 598 20.04 5.58 20.10
C ILE A 598 19.91 6.22 18.73
N ASN A 599 21.00 6.83 18.26
CA ASN A 599 21.11 7.45 16.94
C ASN A 599 19.98 8.44 16.63
N ASN A 600 19.42 9.09 17.64
CA ASN A 600 18.30 10.06 17.59
C ASN A 600 16.89 9.48 17.34
N PHE A 601 16.73 8.20 17.03
CA PHE A 601 15.43 7.67 16.58
C PHE A 601 14.88 6.52 17.41
N ASN A 602 15.75 5.62 17.87
CA ASN A 602 15.30 4.41 18.54
C ASN A 602 15.20 4.63 20.05
N THR A 603 13.99 4.77 20.54
CA THR A 603 13.72 4.96 21.98
C THR A 603 13.71 3.61 22.70
N LEU A 604 14.50 3.52 23.75
CA LEU A 604 14.64 2.39 24.64
C LEU A 604 14.06 2.71 26.01
N SER A 605 13.19 1.83 26.48
CA SER A 605 12.62 1.84 27.82
C SER A 605 13.15 0.72 28.71
N ASN A 606 14.10 -0.09 28.21
CA ASN A 606 14.68 -1.23 28.91
C ASN A 606 16.16 -1.36 28.57
N LYS A 607 16.89 -2.18 29.35
CA LYS A 607 18.27 -2.54 29.05
C LYS A 607 18.34 -3.16 27.65
N TYR A 608 19.31 -2.70 26.87
CA TYR A 608 19.51 -3.08 25.49
C TYR A 608 20.95 -3.57 25.27
N THR A 609 21.10 -4.60 24.44
CA THR A 609 22.40 -5.06 23.92
C THR A 609 22.31 -5.17 22.41
N GLY A 610 23.35 -4.72 21.70
CA GLY A 610 23.41 -4.81 20.25
C GLY A 610 24.85 -4.77 19.73
N GLU A 611 25.01 -5.13 18.46
CA GLU A 611 26.31 -5.22 17.79
C GLU A 611 26.59 -3.95 16.98
N TYR A 612 27.75 -3.31 17.23
CA TYR A 612 28.16 -2.09 16.54
C TYR A 612 29.66 -2.12 16.19
N PHE A 613 30.02 -1.42 15.11
CA PHE A 613 31.41 -1.37 14.64
C PHE A 613 32.26 -0.39 15.45
N THR A 614 33.48 -0.81 15.78
CA THR A 614 34.43 -0.05 16.62
C THR A 614 34.92 1.24 15.97
N GLU A 615 34.86 1.30 14.64
CA GLU A 615 35.25 2.39 13.77
C GLU A 615 34.16 3.47 13.71
N ASN A 616 32.95 3.16 14.16
CA ASN A 616 31.81 4.06 14.05
C ASN A 616 31.42 4.62 15.43
N ILE A 617 31.23 5.94 15.51
CA ILE A 617 30.77 6.58 16.75
C ILE A 617 29.29 6.27 16.93
N LEU A 618 28.91 5.77 18.11
CA LEU A 618 27.52 5.67 18.50
C LEU A 618 27.12 6.86 19.37
N TYR A 619 25.98 7.47 19.06
CA TYR A 619 25.39 8.54 19.85
C TYR A 619 24.18 8.04 20.63
N VAL A 620 24.17 8.35 21.92
CA VAL A 620 23.14 7.91 22.86
C VAL A 620 22.65 9.12 23.64
N THR A 621 21.34 9.37 23.64
CA THR A 621 20.71 10.55 24.22
C THR A 621 19.76 10.15 25.35
N GLY A 622 19.93 10.72 26.54
CA GLY A 622 18.99 10.53 27.64
C GLY A 622 17.80 11.47 27.51
N LYS A 623 16.59 10.95 27.62
CA LYS A 623 15.33 11.69 27.63
C LYS A 623 14.64 11.50 29.00
N PRO A 624 14.90 12.39 29.97
CA PRO A 624 14.21 12.34 31.27
C PRO A 624 12.69 12.51 31.08
N VAL A 625 11.90 11.95 31.99
CA VAL A 625 10.47 12.26 32.08
C VAL A 625 10.25 13.74 32.43
N LYS A 626 9.03 14.24 32.25
CA LYS A 626 8.69 15.63 32.59
C LYS A 626 9.00 15.93 34.07
N GLY A 627 9.85 16.93 34.32
CA GLY A 627 10.31 17.29 35.66
C GLY A 627 11.53 16.51 36.17
N GLY A 628 11.90 15.41 35.49
CA GLY A 628 13.13 14.67 35.76
C GLY A 628 14.35 15.30 35.08
N VAL A 629 15.54 14.86 35.49
CA VAL A 629 16.81 15.29 34.87
C VAL A 629 17.75 14.11 34.62
N LEU A 630 18.58 14.20 33.59
CA LEU A 630 19.72 13.31 33.41
C LEU A 630 20.88 13.87 34.24
N LYS A 631 21.20 13.24 35.38
CA LYS A 631 22.28 13.70 36.25
C LYS A 631 23.65 13.46 35.63
N SER A 632 23.86 12.27 35.08
CA SER A 632 25.17 11.87 34.56
C SER A 632 25.08 10.67 33.62
N TRP A 633 26.19 10.40 32.94
CA TRP A 633 26.45 9.16 32.23
C TRP A 633 27.55 8.41 32.97
N SER A 634 27.35 7.11 33.20
CA SER A 634 28.41 6.20 33.62
C SER A 634 28.75 5.28 32.45
N TYR A 635 30.03 5.01 32.21
CA TYR A 635 30.42 4.08 31.16
C TYR A 635 31.62 3.22 31.57
N LYS A 636 31.69 2.00 31.04
CA LYS A 636 32.79 1.04 31.25
C LYS A 636 33.20 0.46 29.92
N LYS A 637 34.52 0.34 29.69
CA LYS A 637 35.08 -0.23 28.45
C LYS A 637 34.52 0.44 27.18
N CYS A 638 34.39 1.77 27.16
CA CYS A 638 33.98 2.53 25.98
C CYS A 638 35.04 3.62 25.73
N LYS A 639 35.34 3.92 24.46
CA LYS A 639 36.24 5.02 24.13
C LYS A 639 35.42 6.28 23.90
N TYR A 640 35.38 7.14 24.92
CA TYR A 640 34.65 8.40 24.91
C TYR A 640 35.10 9.32 23.76
N VAL A 641 34.16 10.02 23.14
CA VAL A 641 34.40 11.02 22.09
C VAL A 641 33.91 12.39 22.51
N SER A 642 32.62 12.52 22.84
CA SER A 642 32.00 13.81 23.10
C SER A 642 30.77 13.69 24.01
N LYS A 643 30.39 14.83 24.60
CA LYS A 643 29.16 14.99 25.39
C LYS A 643 28.56 16.36 25.09
N ASN A 644 27.26 16.40 24.82
CA ASN A 644 26.50 17.64 24.71
C ASN A 644 25.16 17.50 25.42
N LYS A 645 24.96 18.25 26.51
CA LYS A 645 23.78 18.19 27.39
C LYS A 645 23.46 16.74 27.79
N ASN A 646 22.50 16.14 27.08
CA ASN A 646 21.96 14.81 27.36
C ASN A 646 22.51 13.72 26.44
N THR A 647 23.34 14.05 25.46
CA THR A 647 23.89 13.11 24.49
C THR A 647 25.35 12.80 24.79
N ILE A 648 25.71 11.52 24.72
CA ILE A 648 27.09 11.02 24.78
C ILE A 648 27.45 10.31 23.48
N GLY A 649 28.66 10.56 22.98
CA GLY A 649 29.27 9.89 21.83
C GLY A 649 30.46 9.05 22.25
N PHE A 650 30.57 7.84 21.72
CA PHE A 650 31.67 6.92 22.02
C PHE A 650 31.94 5.98 20.84
N TYR A 651 33.17 5.50 20.74
CA TYR A 651 33.48 4.34 19.90
C TYR A 651 33.19 3.05 20.69
N PRO A 652 32.42 2.12 20.11
CA PRO A 652 32.20 0.79 20.68
C PRO A 652 33.52 0.07 20.93
N VAL A 653 33.59 -0.65 22.06
CA VAL A 653 34.66 -1.60 22.37
C VAL A 653 33.98 -2.82 23.01
N ASN A 654 34.56 -4.00 22.87
CA ASN A 654 33.92 -5.23 23.37
C ASN A 654 33.62 -5.14 24.88
N GLY A 655 32.35 -5.34 25.24
CA GLY A 655 31.84 -5.20 26.61
C GLY A 655 31.61 -3.76 27.05
N CYS A 656 31.58 -2.80 26.12
CA CYS A 656 31.20 -1.41 26.39
C CYS A 656 29.82 -1.38 27.04
N THR A 657 29.71 -0.76 28.22
CA THR A 657 28.45 -0.56 28.92
C THR A 657 28.26 0.91 29.20
N ILE A 658 27.06 1.42 28.91
CA ILE A 658 26.68 2.82 29.12
C ILE A 658 25.40 2.86 29.95
N THR A 659 25.42 3.69 30.98
CA THR A 659 24.32 3.86 31.92
C THR A 659 23.92 5.33 31.96
N ALA A 660 22.67 5.63 31.59
CA ALA A 660 22.04 6.91 31.89
C ALA A 660 21.66 6.94 33.37
N ASN A 661 22.04 7.99 34.10
CA ASN A 661 21.65 8.16 35.50
C ASN A 661 20.58 9.26 35.59
N PHE A 662 19.31 8.88 35.55
CA PHE A 662 18.19 9.79 35.76
C PHE A 662 17.91 10.00 37.26
N ALA A 663 17.29 11.13 37.60
CA ALA A 663 16.89 11.46 38.96
C ALA A 663 15.50 12.05 39.05
#